data_AF-A0A8S9BJP3-F1
#
_entry.id   AF-A0A8S9BJP3-F1
#
_cell.length_a   1.000
_cell.length_b   1.000
_cell.length_c   1.000
_cell.angle_alpha   90.00
_cell.angle_beta   90.00
_cell.angle_gamma   90.00
#
_symmetry.space_group_name_H-M   'P 1'
#
loop_
_entity.id
_entity.type
_entity.pdbx_description
1 polymer ?
#
loop_
_entity_poly.entity_id
_entity_poly.type
_entity_poly.pdbx_seq_one_letter_code
_entity_poly.pdbx_strand_id
1 'polypeptide(L)'
;MSPSVVDAANSYELSPDQHKIIYEGSLALEGQTPPVQVKEDLLRIHARNLELSNKSKHSNRQFVLPAAYSPSISSLDTLQKISLSDLKLEVHHRGCFVTARTITTSYQSTELITILEDENGTVVKLVQGYQDPSSPDSTSGIPLNSTVAIKEPYCKYNGENDWVIRIDHPSDIAVLRGDDAAVLLIMQFVAEKKEISASKWREEGDKAYLNRKYSSAVECYTQAIDNSPSNITFQLSTLRKRAFANLTARSFSAAKNDALASCSETHGTGDEKAYFCAGRAAYELGLYAESKDHFDKALQLKPSDLKTQNELQRVKTRILETETGMYDFDFMIRCVRNGQTHLDHADFISNTEIRQTETRGRGSFATRDMKKGEMVLVDKAFCLPDLYTTDRDQREEEVRMWNFNTSSRTQRAAQAALFLKLVRKVYEDQRSSERFFDLDGGGYIRSGKEGQVVDGVPVVDSFLAEAIRLLNCFSCPQLSLDLLNPQSAYNSSTSALSTGIWARAAYINHSCIPNCVRSFIGDMMIIRCTRDIAAGEEFLHQYKSSDAKYLVRQKTFMENWGFECDCPLCVKEGKSGEGKHEERSVLADKIKSEVMKSSNVSIARIRNVEKLMRKLEGLHEKDIYADLPRLLLIHPCFWIMERYRERGDHGMVLKYARELLRNFGYGEELVGGENLGLDYRKGILNIEAMQALRAMAEAYRSMGPEKKELCDKCELAAKEMLVILTGSEVGVEERFQSEK
;
A
#
# COMPACT_ATOMS: atom_id res chain seq x y z
N MET A 1 12.44 35.33 36.92
CA MET A 1 10.96 35.42 36.77
C MET A 1 10.46 34.02 36.51
N SER A 2 9.31 33.69 37.12
CA SER A 2 8.80 32.37 37.51
C SER A 2 8.65 31.29 36.41
N PRO A 3 8.78 30.00 36.77
CA PRO A 3 8.30 28.88 35.96
C PRO A 3 6.81 28.66 36.26
N SER A 4 5.92 29.18 35.41
CA SER A 4 4.47 28.92 35.54
C SER A 4 3.73 29.13 34.21
N VAL A 5 3.76 28.12 33.34
CA VAL A 5 2.72 27.71 32.36
C VAL A 5 3.04 26.23 32.08
N VAL A 6 2.63 25.26 32.90
CA VAL A 6 1.33 24.56 32.85
C VAL A 6 0.68 24.65 31.48
N ASP A 7 1.09 23.78 30.56
CA ASP A 7 0.18 23.13 29.61
C ASP A 7 0.87 21.87 29.10
N ALA A 8 0.74 20.78 29.85
CA ALA A 8 1.03 19.45 29.36
C ALA A 8 0.01 19.12 28.25
N ALA A 9 0.30 19.58 27.03
CA ALA A 9 -0.11 18.88 25.83
C ALA A 9 0.41 17.44 25.95
N ASN A 10 -0.39 16.46 25.53
CA ASN A 10 -0.06 15.04 25.65
C ASN A 10 1.44 14.78 25.38
N SER A 11 2.11 13.98 26.20
CA SER A 11 3.48 13.52 25.89
C SER A 11 3.59 12.79 24.53
N TYR A 12 2.45 12.53 23.88
CA TYR A 12 2.29 11.90 22.57
C TYR A 12 2.06 12.89 21.43
N GLU A 13 1.98 14.19 21.75
CA GLU A 13 2.04 15.32 20.82
C GLU A 13 3.43 15.96 20.82
N LEU A 14 4.39 15.34 21.52
CA LEU A 14 5.78 15.77 21.57
C LEU A 14 6.44 15.68 20.20
N SER A 15 7.43 16.54 19.98
CA SER A 15 8.25 16.45 18.78
C SER A 15 9.04 15.12 18.79
N PRO A 16 9.44 14.61 17.61
CA PRO A 16 10.32 13.44 17.53
C PRO A 16 11.59 13.56 18.39
N ASP A 17 12.16 14.75 18.51
CA ASP A 17 13.34 15.02 19.33
C ASP A 17 13.04 14.86 20.82
N GLN A 18 11.88 15.32 21.28
CA GLN A 18 11.42 15.14 22.65
C GLN A 18 11.15 13.66 22.95
N HIS A 19 10.54 12.92 22.03
CA HIS A 19 10.39 11.46 22.17
C HIS A 19 11.73 10.74 22.27
N LYS A 20 12.74 11.19 21.51
CA LYS A 20 14.09 10.64 21.58
C LYS A 20 14.75 10.91 22.93
N ILE A 21 14.63 12.13 23.46
CA ILE A 21 15.14 12.47 24.79
C ILE A 21 14.48 11.62 25.89
N ILE A 22 13.16 11.42 25.81
CA ILE A 22 12.43 10.56 26.76
C ILE A 22 12.92 9.11 26.67
N TYR A 23 13.11 8.59 25.45
CA TYR A 23 13.63 7.23 25.24
C TYR A 23 15.06 7.07 25.76
N GLU A 24 15.97 8.00 25.48
CA GLU A 24 17.35 7.94 26.01
C GLU A 24 17.38 8.00 27.54
N GLY A 25 16.49 8.80 28.15
CA GLY A 25 16.31 8.86 29.59
C GLY A 25 15.68 7.59 30.18
N SER A 26 14.81 6.90 29.43
CA SER A 26 14.11 5.70 29.91
C SER A 26 15.06 4.51 30.08
N LEU A 27 16.11 4.42 29.27
CA LEU A 27 17.11 3.33 29.34
C LEU A 27 17.74 3.19 30.74
N ALA A 28 17.91 4.28 31.49
CA ALA A 28 18.45 4.24 32.86
C ALA A 28 17.43 3.74 33.92
N LEU A 29 16.15 3.65 33.55
CA LEU A 29 15.04 3.26 34.41
C LEU A 29 14.65 1.79 34.23
N GLU A 30 15.30 1.06 33.32
CA GLU A 30 14.97 -0.33 33.02
C GLU A 30 15.01 -1.22 34.28
N GLY A 31 13.96 -2.02 34.47
CA GLY A 31 13.83 -2.94 35.60
C GLY A 31 13.42 -2.27 36.92
N GLN A 32 13.33 -0.94 36.99
CA GLN A 32 12.88 -0.24 38.19
C GLN A 32 11.37 -0.39 38.39
N THR A 33 10.93 -0.30 39.65
CA THR A 33 9.50 -0.30 39.98
C THR A 33 8.88 1.03 39.51
N PRO A 34 7.79 1.00 38.72
CA PRO A 34 7.11 2.20 38.28
C PRO A 34 6.59 3.04 39.47
N PRO A 35 6.62 4.38 39.38
CA PRO A 35 5.97 5.24 40.34
C PRO A 35 4.48 4.90 40.49
N VAL A 36 3.95 4.97 41.72
CA VAL A 36 2.53 4.74 41.98
C VAL A 36 1.70 5.83 41.27
N GLN A 37 0.76 5.40 40.43
CA GLN A 37 -0.19 6.32 39.79
C GLN A 37 -1.42 6.52 40.68
N VAL A 38 -1.81 7.78 40.88
CA VAL A 38 -3.00 8.16 41.65
C VAL A 38 -4.22 8.15 40.72
N LYS A 39 -5.24 7.37 41.09
CA LYS A 39 -6.45 7.17 40.28
C LYS A 39 -7.18 8.46 39.96
N GLU A 40 -7.39 9.32 40.95
CA GLU A 40 -8.09 10.60 40.78
C GLU A 40 -7.35 11.53 39.80
N ASP A 41 -6.01 11.49 39.79
CA ASP A 41 -5.21 12.33 38.91
C ASP A 41 -5.23 11.81 37.47
N LEU A 42 -5.10 10.49 37.26
CA LEU A 42 -5.24 9.87 35.94
C LEU A 42 -6.63 10.16 35.34
N LEU A 43 -7.69 9.97 36.12
CA LEU A 43 -9.07 10.22 35.67
C LEU A 43 -9.29 11.69 35.31
N ARG A 44 -8.75 12.63 36.11
CA ARG A 44 -8.86 14.07 35.84
C ARG A 44 -8.14 14.45 34.54
N ILE A 45 -6.92 13.95 34.34
CA ILE A 45 -6.13 14.20 33.12
C ILE A 45 -6.84 13.58 31.91
N HIS A 46 -7.31 12.34 32.02
CA HIS A 46 -8.02 11.65 30.94
C HIS A 46 -9.31 12.36 30.55
N ALA A 47 -10.13 12.79 31.52
CA ALA A 47 -11.37 13.53 31.25
C ALA A 47 -11.07 14.85 30.52
N ARG A 48 -10.06 15.60 30.96
CA ARG A 48 -9.59 16.81 30.26
C ARG A 48 -9.19 16.50 28.82
N ASN A 49 -8.41 15.45 28.60
CA ASN A 49 -7.90 15.10 27.26
C ASN A 49 -9.00 14.56 26.34
N LEU A 50 -9.95 13.80 26.87
CA LEU A 50 -11.14 13.36 26.15
C LEU A 50 -11.99 14.56 25.72
N GLU A 51 -12.20 15.54 26.60
CA GLU A 51 -12.87 16.79 26.22
C GLU A 51 -12.11 17.56 25.14
N LEU A 52 -10.79 17.65 25.25
CA LEU A 52 -9.94 18.31 24.27
C LEU A 52 -9.98 17.58 22.93
N SER A 53 -9.89 16.26 22.90
CA SER A 53 -10.03 15.44 21.69
C SER A 53 -11.39 15.67 21.02
N ASN A 54 -12.47 15.71 21.80
CA ASN A 54 -13.82 15.98 21.29
C ASN A 54 -14.01 17.42 20.76
N LYS A 55 -13.32 18.40 21.35
CA LYS A 55 -13.39 19.82 20.97
C LYS A 55 -12.42 20.18 19.85
N SER A 56 -11.31 19.45 19.74
CA SER A 56 -10.23 19.75 18.82
C SER A 56 -10.61 19.36 17.40
N LYS A 57 -10.67 20.37 16.51
CA LYS A 57 -10.68 20.15 15.05
C LYS A 57 -9.28 19.84 14.51
N HIS A 58 -8.24 20.01 15.32
CA HIS A 58 -6.83 19.96 14.94
C HIS A 58 -6.03 19.19 15.99
N SER A 59 -6.12 17.85 15.98
CA SER A 59 -5.13 17.03 16.69
C SER A 59 -3.80 17.12 15.95
N ASN A 60 -2.68 17.16 16.68
CA ASN A 60 -1.37 16.97 16.09
C ASN A 60 -1.38 15.60 15.38
N ARG A 61 -1.31 15.55 14.04
CA ARG A 61 -1.48 14.30 13.29
C ARG A 61 -0.18 13.56 13.03
N GLN A 62 0.88 13.90 13.75
CA GLN A 62 2.16 13.21 13.67
C GLN A 62 2.30 12.19 14.80
N PHE A 63 2.53 10.92 14.46
CA PHE A 63 2.83 9.88 15.45
C PHE A 63 4.24 9.31 15.27
N VAL A 64 4.75 8.68 16.33
CA VAL A 64 6.07 8.05 16.35
C VAL A 64 5.91 6.54 16.38
N LEU A 65 6.48 5.86 15.39
CA LEU A 65 6.71 4.42 15.47
C LEU A 65 7.97 4.20 16.33
N PRO A 66 7.84 3.54 17.50
CA PRO A 66 8.91 3.43 18.49
C PRO A 66 9.98 2.43 18.04
N ALA A 67 11.00 2.23 18.89
CA ALA A 67 11.95 1.14 18.73
C ALA A 67 11.20 -0.20 18.66
N ALA A 68 11.58 -1.03 17.69
CA ALA A 68 10.92 -2.29 17.40
C ALA A 68 11.13 -3.32 18.52
N TYR A 69 10.08 -4.10 18.77
CA TYR A 69 10.09 -5.27 19.64
C TYR A 69 9.23 -6.36 19.00
N SER A 70 9.43 -7.62 19.40
CA SER A 70 8.67 -8.74 18.82
C SER A 70 7.22 -8.80 19.35
N PRO A 71 6.24 -9.20 18.52
CA PRO A 71 4.88 -9.45 18.98
C PRO A 71 4.82 -10.66 19.91
N SER A 72 3.74 -10.75 20.68
CA SER A 72 3.47 -11.96 21.45
C SER A 72 3.00 -13.08 20.52
N ILE A 73 3.73 -14.20 20.56
CA ILE A 73 3.42 -15.41 19.80
C ILE A 73 2.81 -16.52 20.68
N SER A 74 2.68 -16.26 21.97
CA SER A 74 2.22 -17.21 22.98
C SER A 74 0.69 -17.17 23.13
N SER A 75 0.08 -18.32 23.41
CA SER A 75 -1.34 -18.38 23.76
C SER A 75 -1.54 -18.00 25.23
N LEU A 76 -2.65 -17.35 25.54
CA LEU A 76 -3.00 -16.92 26.90
C LEU A 76 -2.98 -18.06 27.92
N ASP A 77 -3.30 -19.29 27.53
CA ASP A 77 -3.32 -20.46 28.42
C ASP A 77 -1.92 -20.90 28.88
N THR A 78 -0.88 -20.52 28.14
CA THR A 78 0.53 -20.82 28.45
C THR A 78 1.23 -19.73 29.27
N LEU A 79 0.61 -18.55 29.38
CA LEU A 79 1.20 -17.38 30.03
C LEU A 79 0.89 -17.37 31.54
N GLN A 80 1.84 -16.87 32.33
CA GLN A 80 1.64 -16.67 33.77
C GLN A 80 0.91 -15.35 34.03
N LYS A 81 -0.20 -15.38 34.77
CA LYS A 81 -0.89 -14.15 35.20
C LYS A 81 -0.03 -13.38 36.21
N ILE A 82 0.15 -12.09 35.99
CA ILE A 82 0.76 -11.14 36.94
C ILE A 82 -0.18 -9.94 37.20
N SER A 83 0.08 -9.19 38.27
CA SER A 83 -0.62 -7.95 38.63
C SER A 83 -0.01 -6.74 37.93
N LEU A 84 -0.75 -5.63 37.79
CA LEU A 84 -0.17 -4.37 37.30
C LEU A 84 0.96 -3.85 38.20
N SER A 85 0.87 -4.14 39.50
CA SER A 85 1.90 -3.80 40.50
C SER A 85 3.22 -4.53 40.30
N ASP A 86 3.23 -5.65 39.57
CA ASP A 86 4.42 -6.47 39.35
C ASP A 86 5.28 -5.95 38.18
N LEU A 87 4.71 -5.06 37.36
CA LEU A 87 5.37 -4.52 36.17
C LEU A 87 6.62 -3.69 36.53
N LYS A 88 7.63 -3.75 35.67
CA LYS A 88 8.87 -2.98 35.73
C LYS A 88 9.04 -2.06 34.51
N LEU A 89 9.55 -0.86 34.74
CA LEU A 89 9.76 0.14 33.68
C LEU A 89 10.72 -0.38 32.60
N GLU A 90 10.39 -0.06 31.35
CA GLU A 90 11.09 -0.47 30.11
C GLU A 90 11.23 -1.99 29.92
N VAL A 91 10.46 -2.80 30.65
CA VAL A 91 10.48 -4.26 30.52
C VAL A 91 9.29 -4.78 29.73
N HIS A 92 9.57 -5.65 28.77
CA HIS A 92 8.60 -6.57 28.19
C HIS A 92 8.50 -7.82 29.06
N HIS A 93 7.36 -8.03 29.72
CA HIS A 93 7.16 -9.13 30.66
C HIS A 93 6.84 -10.43 29.91
N ARG A 94 7.82 -10.95 29.16
CA ARG A 94 7.69 -12.17 28.36
C ARG A 94 7.29 -13.37 29.22
N GLY A 95 6.46 -14.24 28.67
CA GLY A 95 5.88 -15.38 29.40
C GLY A 95 4.78 -15.02 30.41
N CYS A 96 4.42 -13.74 30.53
CA CYS A 96 3.37 -13.29 31.45
C CYS A 96 2.19 -12.65 30.70
N PHE A 97 1.04 -12.53 31.38
CA PHE A 97 -0.08 -11.70 30.93
C PHE A 97 -0.71 -10.96 32.11
N VAL A 98 -1.38 -9.84 31.81
CA VAL A 98 -2.16 -9.08 32.79
C VAL A 98 -3.61 -9.04 32.36
N THR A 99 -4.53 -9.13 33.32
CA THR A 99 -5.95 -8.80 33.11
C THR A 99 -6.32 -7.53 33.83
N ALA A 100 -6.99 -6.62 33.15
CA ALA A 100 -7.50 -5.40 33.76
C ALA A 100 -8.82 -4.97 33.11
N ARG A 101 -9.57 -4.11 33.77
CA ARG A 101 -10.85 -3.57 33.28
C ARG A 101 -10.68 -2.12 32.85
N THR A 102 -11.24 -1.74 31.70
CA THR A 102 -11.31 -0.32 31.32
C THR A 102 -12.25 0.44 32.26
N ILE A 103 -11.78 1.57 32.79
CA ILE A 103 -12.57 2.43 33.69
C ILE A 103 -12.89 3.80 33.10
N THR A 104 -12.42 4.05 31.88
CA THR A 104 -12.77 5.22 31.08
C THR A 104 -13.12 4.82 29.65
N THR A 105 -13.92 5.65 28.98
CA THR A 105 -14.07 5.58 27.52
C THR A 105 -12.75 5.99 26.87
N SER A 106 -12.37 5.27 25.82
CA SER A 106 -11.16 5.61 25.05
C SER A 106 -11.32 6.96 24.35
N TYR A 107 -10.22 7.71 24.19
CA TYR A 107 -10.14 8.81 23.23
C TYR A 107 -9.00 8.56 22.24
N GLN A 108 -9.15 9.12 21.05
CA GLN A 108 -8.14 9.08 20.02
C GLN A 108 -7.41 10.43 19.97
N SER A 109 -6.09 10.40 20.12
CA SER A 109 -5.22 11.49 19.71
C SER A 109 -4.47 11.06 18.44
N THR A 110 -3.15 10.94 18.49
CA THR A 110 -2.33 10.18 17.53
C THR A 110 -2.45 8.67 17.76
N GLU A 111 -2.54 8.28 19.02
CA GLU A 111 -2.68 6.92 19.52
C GLU A 111 -4.03 6.79 20.27
N LEU A 112 -4.51 5.56 20.44
CA LEU A 112 -5.73 5.31 21.22
C LEU A 112 -5.37 5.16 22.71
N ILE A 113 -6.05 5.91 23.58
CA ILE A 113 -5.72 5.98 25.01
C ILE A 113 -6.95 5.66 25.87
N THR A 114 -6.76 4.81 26.88
CA THR A 114 -7.77 4.51 27.93
C THR A 114 -7.09 4.24 29.27
N ILE A 115 -7.87 4.16 30.35
CA ILE A 115 -7.37 3.80 31.69
C ILE A 115 -7.89 2.41 32.06
N LEU A 116 -6.97 1.59 32.54
CA LEU A 116 -7.22 0.25 33.07
C LEU A 116 -7.14 0.24 34.60
N GLU A 117 -7.91 -0.63 35.23
CA GLU A 117 -7.86 -0.97 36.65
C GLU A 117 -7.81 -2.50 36.81
N ASP A 118 -6.81 -3.02 37.53
CA ASP A 118 -6.75 -4.44 37.86
C ASP A 118 -7.58 -4.80 39.12
N GLU A 119 -7.58 -6.08 39.48
CA GLU A 119 -8.30 -6.59 40.64
C GLU A 119 -7.77 -6.09 41.99
N ASN A 120 -6.54 -5.55 42.02
CA ASN A 120 -5.91 -4.97 43.20
C ASN A 120 -6.19 -3.46 43.33
N GLY A 121 -6.94 -2.88 42.40
CA GLY A 121 -7.22 -1.43 42.33
C GLY A 121 -6.04 -0.62 41.79
N THR A 122 -5.01 -1.27 41.24
CA THR A 122 -3.91 -0.59 40.57
C THR A 122 -4.42 -0.06 39.24
N VAL A 123 -4.11 1.20 38.94
CA VAL A 123 -4.55 1.87 37.72
C VAL A 123 -3.37 2.17 36.81
N VAL A 124 -3.62 2.12 35.49
CA VAL A 124 -2.61 2.46 34.48
C VAL A 124 -3.24 3.01 33.21
N LYS A 125 -2.52 3.88 32.51
CA LYS A 125 -2.85 4.27 31.13
C LYS A 125 -2.44 3.17 30.13
N LEU A 126 -3.38 2.76 29.29
CA LEU A 126 -3.14 1.92 28.12
C LEU A 126 -3.04 2.78 26.87
N VAL A 127 -2.03 2.53 26.04
CA VAL A 127 -1.77 3.22 24.78
C VAL A 127 -1.66 2.20 23.65
N GLN A 128 -2.47 2.34 22.59
CA GLN A 128 -2.37 1.53 21.38
C GLN A 128 -1.85 2.36 20.20
N GLY A 129 -0.70 1.95 19.65
CA GLY A 129 0.05 2.68 18.61
C GLY A 129 -0.33 2.36 17.15
N TYR A 130 -1.32 1.50 16.92
CA TYR A 130 -1.63 0.94 15.59
C TYR A 130 -3.01 1.37 15.03
N GLN A 131 -3.76 2.21 15.75
CA GLN A 131 -5.12 2.61 15.35
C GLN A 131 -5.10 3.74 14.31
N ASP A 132 -6.01 3.70 13.33
CA ASP A 132 -6.16 4.76 12.32
C ASP A 132 -7.02 5.92 12.84
N PRO A 133 -6.46 7.11 13.13
CA PRO A 133 -7.23 8.23 13.65
C PRO A 133 -8.22 8.82 12.63
N SER A 134 -8.10 8.46 11.35
CA SER A 134 -8.92 9.02 10.24
C SER A 134 -10.13 8.16 9.85
N SER A 135 -10.21 6.93 10.37
CA SER A 135 -11.32 6.03 10.06
C SER A 135 -12.57 6.40 10.88
N PRO A 136 -13.76 6.64 10.29
CA PRO A 136 -14.99 6.85 11.08
C PRO A 136 -15.34 5.63 11.96
N ASP A 137 -14.87 4.44 11.59
CA ASP A 137 -14.95 3.21 12.40
C ASP A 137 -13.89 3.14 13.53
N SER A 138 -12.92 4.05 13.61
CA SER A 138 -11.93 4.11 14.71
C SER A 138 -12.49 4.69 16.00
N THR A 139 -13.80 4.92 16.04
CA THR A 139 -14.57 5.00 17.29
C THR A 139 -14.66 3.65 18.03
N SER A 140 -14.09 2.58 17.49
CA SER A 140 -13.93 1.25 18.11
C SER A 140 -12.75 1.17 19.10
N GLY A 141 -12.57 2.20 19.93
CA GLY A 141 -11.73 2.05 21.12
C GLY A 141 -12.27 0.93 22.01
N ILE A 142 -11.45 0.41 22.92
CA ILE A 142 -11.93 -0.61 23.86
C ILE A 142 -13.13 0.00 24.64
N PRO A 143 -14.32 -0.63 24.63
CA PRO A 143 -15.48 -0.10 25.34
C PRO A 143 -15.18 0.08 26.82
N LEU A 144 -15.95 0.93 27.49
CA LEU A 144 -15.89 1.06 28.95
C LEU A 144 -16.22 -0.29 29.63
N ASN A 145 -15.75 -0.50 30.86
CA ASN A 145 -15.89 -1.72 31.65
C ASN A 145 -15.47 -3.03 30.96
N SER A 146 -14.63 -2.94 29.94
CA SER A 146 -14.09 -4.09 29.24
C SER A 146 -12.96 -4.75 30.00
N THR A 147 -13.10 -6.03 30.28
CA THR A 147 -11.98 -6.86 30.73
C THR A 147 -11.11 -7.18 29.53
N VAL A 148 -9.85 -6.75 29.59
CA VAL A 148 -8.83 -7.03 28.60
C VAL A 148 -7.79 -7.98 29.19
N ALA A 149 -7.20 -8.82 28.34
CA ALA A 149 -5.96 -9.53 28.62
C ALA A 149 -4.86 -8.96 27.74
N ILE A 150 -3.76 -8.54 28.35
CA ILE A 150 -2.58 -8.02 27.67
C ILE A 150 -1.50 -9.08 27.78
N LYS A 151 -1.10 -9.63 26.63
CA LYS A 151 -0.03 -10.61 26.53
C LYS A 151 1.31 -9.90 26.58
N GLU A 152 2.21 -10.41 27.41
CA GLU A 152 3.60 -9.97 27.53
C GLU A 152 3.75 -8.43 27.61
N PRO A 153 3.06 -7.79 28.57
CA PRO A 153 2.89 -6.33 28.59
C PRO A 153 4.22 -5.58 28.62
N TYR A 154 4.28 -4.50 27.84
CA TYR A 154 5.38 -3.55 27.85
C TYR A 154 5.03 -2.33 28.70
N CYS A 155 5.76 -2.17 29.79
CA CYS A 155 5.65 -1.01 30.66
C CYS A 155 6.64 0.06 30.17
N LYS A 156 6.14 1.14 29.59
CA LYS A 156 6.94 2.20 28.97
C LYS A 156 6.91 3.47 29.80
N TYR A 157 8.08 4.03 30.07
CA TYR A 157 8.26 5.36 30.63
C TYR A 157 7.82 6.44 29.64
N ASN A 158 7.11 7.45 30.15
CA ASN A 158 6.45 8.45 29.33
C ASN A 158 6.85 9.90 29.69
N GLY A 159 7.96 10.07 30.43
CA GLY A 159 8.42 11.38 30.91
C GLY A 159 7.81 11.79 32.25
N GLU A 160 8.44 12.73 32.98
CA GLU A 160 7.91 13.35 34.21
C GLU A 160 7.39 12.38 35.30
N ASN A 161 8.07 11.22 35.49
CA ASN A 161 7.62 10.13 36.39
C ASN A 161 6.30 9.44 35.97
N ASP A 162 5.86 9.64 34.74
CA ASP A 162 4.72 8.96 34.13
C ASP A 162 5.14 7.68 33.40
N TRP A 163 4.20 6.74 33.31
CA TRP A 163 4.40 5.48 32.60
C TRP A 163 3.07 4.93 32.08
N VAL A 164 3.15 4.05 31.08
CA VAL A 164 1.99 3.45 30.41
C VAL A 164 2.24 1.98 30.11
N ILE A 165 1.17 1.23 29.87
CA ILE A 165 1.27 0.00 29.08
C ILE A 165 1.11 0.38 27.61
N ARG A 166 2.13 0.10 26.81
CA ARG A 166 2.13 0.39 25.37
C ARG A 166 1.95 -0.89 24.57
N ILE A 167 1.09 -0.83 23.55
CA ILE A 167 0.82 -1.93 22.64
C ILE A 167 0.89 -1.42 21.20
N ASP A 168 1.87 -1.91 20.43
CA ASP A 168 2.06 -1.56 19.02
C ASP A 168 1.61 -2.71 18.09
N HIS A 169 1.34 -3.90 18.64
CA HIS A 169 0.85 -5.08 17.93
C HIS A 169 -0.61 -5.37 18.28
N PRO A 170 -1.53 -5.44 17.30
CA PRO A 170 -2.94 -5.70 17.60
C PRO A 170 -3.19 -7.09 18.21
N SER A 171 -2.32 -8.07 17.94
CA SER A 171 -2.42 -9.44 18.49
C SER A 171 -2.05 -9.56 19.97
N ASP A 172 -1.48 -8.52 20.59
CA ASP A 172 -0.95 -8.58 21.95
C ASP A 172 -2.02 -8.22 23.00
N ILE A 173 -3.23 -7.83 22.57
CA ILE A 173 -4.36 -7.54 23.44
C ILE A 173 -5.61 -8.29 22.99
N ALA A 174 -6.26 -8.95 23.94
CA ALA A 174 -7.56 -9.59 23.75
C ALA A 174 -8.61 -8.88 24.60
N VAL A 175 -9.75 -8.53 24.00
CA VAL A 175 -10.92 -8.08 24.76
C VAL A 175 -11.71 -9.31 25.18
N LEU A 176 -11.67 -9.64 26.47
CA LEU A 176 -12.30 -10.85 27.01
C LEU A 176 -13.80 -10.64 27.28
N ARG A 177 -14.20 -9.45 27.77
CA ARG A 177 -15.58 -9.03 28.12
C ARG A 177 -15.71 -7.49 28.07
N GLY A 178 -16.90 -6.85 27.98
CA GLY A 178 -17.06 -5.37 28.11
C GLY A 178 -18.45 -4.75 27.95
N ASP A 179 -18.55 -3.40 27.81
CA ASP A 179 -19.81 -2.64 27.67
C ASP A 179 -20.49 -2.76 26.28
N ASP A 180 -20.10 -3.75 25.48
CA ASP A 180 -20.82 -4.10 24.27
C ASP A 180 -22.25 -4.53 24.63
N ALA A 181 -23.27 -4.17 23.86
CA ALA A 181 -24.66 -4.49 24.21
C ALA A 181 -24.89 -6.01 24.41
N ALA A 182 -24.19 -6.86 23.64
CA ALA A 182 -24.21 -8.31 23.82
C ALA A 182 -23.55 -8.72 25.13
N VAL A 183 -22.40 -8.11 25.48
CA VAL A 183 -21.68 -8.45 26.71
C VAL A 183 -22.30 -7.84 27.95
N LEU A 184 -22.95 -6.68 27.87
CA LEU A 184 -23.82 -6.12 28.91
C LEU A 184 -25.04 -7.01 29.14
N LEU A 185 -25.63 -7.57 28.08
CA LEU A 185 -26.64 -8.63 28.20
C LEU A 185 -26.04 -9.91 28.81
N ILE A 186 -24.82 -10.33 28.48
CA ILE A 186 -24.17 -11.47 29.16
C ILE A 186 -23.99 -11.16 30.66
N MET A 187 -23.50 -9.96 30.98
CA MET A 187 -23.16 -9.54 32.34
C MET A 187 -24.38 -9.29 33.21
N GLN A 188 -25.42 -8.62 32.71
CA GLN A 188 -26.65 -8.34 33.47
C GLN A 188 -27.34 -9.65 33.88
N PHE A 189 -27.30 -10.67 33.01
CA PHE A 189 -27.95 -11.95 33.29
C PHE A 189 -27.08 -12.89 34.14
N VAL A 190 -25.75 -12.86 33.97
CA VAL A 190 -24.81 -13.52 34.88
C VAL A 190 -24.91 -12.93 36.29
N ALA A 191 -25.02 -11.61 36.42
CA ALA A 191 -25.24 -10.92 37.70
C ALA A 191 -26.61 -11.27 38.33
N GLU A 192 -27.65 -11.45 37.51
CA GLU A 192 -28.98 -11.88 37.95
C GLU A 192 -29.10 -13.42 38.19
N LYS A 193 -28.03 -14.20 37.95
CA LYS A 193 -28.01 -15.68 38.01
C LYS A 193 -29.12 -16.35 37.18
N LYS A 194 -29.53 -15.76 36.06
CA LYS A 194 -30.54 -16.35 35.17
C LYS A 194 -29.87 -17.08 34.02
N GLU A 195 -30.12 -18.37 33.87
CA GLU A 195 -29.78 -19.11 32.65
C GLU A 195 -30.54 -18.50 31.47
N ILE A 196 -29.81 -18.05 30.45
CA ILE A 196 -30.41 -17.50 29.23
C ILE A 196 -30.63 -18.64 28.24
N SER A 197 -31.88 -18.80 27.80
CA SER A 197 -32.17 -19.75 26.72
C SER A 197 -31.47 -19.35 25.42
N ALA A 198 -30.98 -20.34 24.66
CA ALA A 198 -30.40 -20.12 23.34
C ALA A 198 -31.29 -19.28 22.40
N SER A 199 -32.61 -19.44 22.47
CA SER A 199 -33.58 -18.63 21.71
C SER A 199 -33.47 -17.14 22.01
N LYS A 200 -33.28 -16.79 23.29
CA LYS A 200 -33.16 -15.40 23.73
C LYS A 200 -31.85 -14.78 23.23
N TRP A 201 -30.73 -15.52 23.28
CA TRP A 201 -29.47 -15.08 22.69
C TRP A 201 -29.60 -14.76 21.21
N ARG A 202 -30.30 -15.61 20.45
CA ARG A 202 -30.54 -15.40 19.03
C ARG A 202 -31.39 -14.16 18.76
N GLU A 203 -32.43 -13.89 19.56
CA GLU A 203 -33.24 -12.66 19.42
C GLU A 203 -32.42 -11.39 19.64
N GLU A 204 -31.52 -11.40 20.61
CA GLU A 204 -30.67 -10.25 20.92
C GLU A 204 -29.59 -10.07 19.84
N GLY A 205 -29.09 -11.16 19.26
CA GLY A 205 -28.28 -11.13 18.04
C GLY A 205 -29.02 -10.52 16.85
N ASP A 206 -30.30 -10.87 16.66
CA ASP A 206 -31.14 -10.29 15.60
C ASP A 206 -31.33 -8.77 15.81
N LYS A 207 -31.58 -8.32 17.04
CA LYS A 207 -31.66 -6.89 17.38
C LYS A 207 -30.34 -6.18 17.14
N ALA A 208 -29.22 -6.77 17.57
CA ALA A 208 -27.89 -6.19 17.35
C ALA A 208 -27.59 -6.03 15.85
N TYR A 209 -27.91 -7.06 15.06
CA TYR A 209 -27.74 -7.03 13.60
C TYR A 209 -28.57 -5.92 12.95
N LEU A 210 -29.84 -5.78 13.32
CA LEU A 210 -30.73 -4.72 12.83
C LEU A 210 -30.24 -3.32 13.22
N ASN A 211 -29.63 -3.20 14.40
CA ASN A 211 -28.99 -1.98 14.89
C ASN A 211 -27.58 -1.73 14.30
N ARG A 212 -27.16 -2.51 13.28
CA ARG A 212 -25.85 -2.44 12.62
C ARG A 212 -24.65 -2.70 13.55
N LYS A 213 -24.89 -3.36 14.69
CA LYS A 213 -23.86 -3.80 15.63
C LYS A 213 -23.45 -5.24 15.31
N TYR A 214 -22.72 -5.42 14.21
CA TYR A 214 -22.47 -6.76 13.64
C TYR A 214 -21.58 -7.63 14.52
N SER A 215 -20.53 -7.06 15.13
CA SER A 215 -19.66 -7.81 16.07
C SER A 215 -20.44 -8.30 17.30
N SER A 216 -21.29 -7.45 17.88
CA SER A 216 -22.19 -7.84 18.97
C SER A 216 -23.18 -8.93 18.54
N ALA A 217 -23.69 -8.86 17.31
CA ALA A 217 -24.57 -9.88 16.76
C ALA A 217 -23.85 -11.24 16.65
N VAL A 218 -22.60 -11.25 16.15
CA VAL A 218 -21.77 -12.46 16.07
C VAL A 218 -21.60 -13.09 17.45
N GLU A 219 -21.29 -12.30 18.47
CA GLU A 219 -21.13 -12.80 19.85
C GLU A 219 -22.44 -13.40 20.40
N CYS A 220 -23.57 -12.69 20.28
CA CYS A 220 -24.88 -13.21 20.67
C CYS A 220 -25.21 -14.54 19.98
N TYR A 221 -24.90 -14.68 18.69
CA TYR A 221 -25.15 -15.93 17.97
C TYR A 221 -24.20 -17.06 18.42
N THR A 222 -22.94 -16.75 18.74
CA THR A 222 -22.02 -17.72 19.34
C THR A 222 -22.57 -18.24 20.66
N GLN A 223 -23.00 -17.36 21.57
CA GLN A 223 -23.65 -17.76 22.82
C GLN A 223 -24.91 -18.60 22.58
N ALA A 224 -25.73 -18.26 21.58
CA ALA A 224 -26.90 -19.06 21.23
C ALA A 224 -26.54 -20.50 20.78
N ILE A 225 -25.47 -20.65 20.01
CA ILE A 225 -24.98 -21.96 19.54
C ILE A 225 -24.45 -22.78 20.73
N ASP A 226 -23.59 -22.18 21.55
CA ASP A 226 -22.96 -22.84 22.70
C ASP A 226 -23.99 -23.29 23.75
N ASN A 227 -25.08 -22.54 23.90
CA ASN A 227 -26.20 -22.86 24.82
C ASN A 227 -27.28 -23.76 24.19
N SER A 228 -27.06 -24.33 23.00
CA SER A 228 -28.00 -25.28 22.37
C SER A 228 -27.34 -26.53 21.76
N PRO A 229 -26.40 -27.20 22.46
CA PRO A 229 -25.54 -28.24 21.88
C PRO A 229 -26.32 -29.45 21.31
N SER A 230 -27.55 -29.69 21.78
CA SER A 230 -28.38 -30.83 21.38
C SER A 230 -29.42 -30.54 20.28
N ASN A 231 -29.62 -29.28 19.87
CA ASN A 231 -30.64 -28.91 18.86
C ASN A 231 -30.01 -28.53 17.52
N ILE A 232 -29.77 -29.54 16.68
CA ILE A 232 -29.05 -29.36 15.41
C ILE A 232 -29.74 -28.37 14.46
N THR A 233 -31.08 -28.43 14.34
CA THR A 233 -31.84 -27.54 13.46
C THR A 233 -31.73 -26.09 13.92
N PHE A 234 -31.78 -25.86 15.23
CA PHE A 234 -31.57 -24.53 15.80
C PHE A 234 -30.15 -24.03 15.55
N GLN A 235 -29.13 -24.87 15.77
CA GLN A 235 -27.73 -24.53 15.51
C GLN A 235 -27.50 -24.15 14.05
N LEU A 236 -27.91 -24.98 13.10
CA LEU A 236 -27.74 -24.69 11.67
C LEU A 236 -28.41 -23.36 11.29
N SER A 237 -29.63 -23.10 11.78
CA SER A 237 -30.33 -21.84 11.52
C SER A 237 -29.61 -20.62 12.12
N THR A 238 -28.93 -20.80 13.25
CA THR A 238 -28.24 -19.73 13.99
C THR A 238 -26.84 -19.48 13.43
N LEU A 239 -26.11 -20.53 13.07
CA LEU A 239 -24.85 -20.47 12.31
C LEU A 239 -25.04 -19.68 11.02
N ARG A 240 -26.16 -19.89 10.32
CA ARG A 240 -26.46 -19.13 9.10
C ARG A 240 -26.64 -17.64 9.38
N LYS A 241 -27.29 -17.27 10.48
CA LYS A 241 -27.40 -15.86 10.90
C LYS A 241 -26.03 -15.27 11.26
N ARG A 242 -25.20 -16.04 11.97
CA ARG A 242 -23.81 -15.66 12.29
C ARG A 242 -22.97 -15.48 11.03
N ALA A 243 -23.14 -16.34 10.02
CA ALA A 243 -22.48 -16.21 8.72
C ALA A 243 -22.79 -14.88 8.04
N PHE A 244 -24.07 -14.46 7.99
CA PHE A 244 -24.45 -13.17 7.42
C PHE A 244 -23.97 -11.97 8.26
N ALA A 245 -23.93 -12.11 9.59
CA ALA A 245 -23.32 -11.12 10.48
C ALA A 245 -21.82 -10.96 10.19
N ASN A 246 -21.07 -12.06 10.10
CA ASN A 246 -19.66 -12.09 9.72
C ASN A 246 -19.43 -11.50 8.32
N LEU A 247 -20.28 -11.84 7.34
CA LEU A 247 -20.18 -11.30 5.97
C LEU A 247 -20.31 -9.77 5.96
N THR A 248 -21.28 -9.24 6.72
CA THR A 248 -21.53 -7.80 6.81
C THR A 248 -20.46 -7.09 7.63
N ALA A 249 -19.92 -7.77 8.64
CA ALA A 249 -18.75 -7.33 9.43
C ALA A 249 -17.41 -7.46 8.66
N ARG A 250 -17.43 -7.86 7.39
CA ARG A 250 -16.25 -8.07 6.54
C ARG A 250 -15.27 -9.16 7.03
N SER A 251 -15.72 -10.02 7.94
CA SER A 251 -14.99 -11.22 8.39
C SER A 251 -15.26 -12.38 7.43
N PHE A 252 -14.75 -12.26 6.20
CA PHE A 252 -15.15 -13.14 5.08
C PHE A 252 -14.78 -14.61 5.29
N SER A 253 -13.62 -14.91 5.86
CA SER A 253 -13.22 -16.30 6.16
C SER A 253 -14.17 -16.95 7.17
N ALA A 254 -14.51 -16.25 8.26
CA ALA A 254 -15.47 -16.72 9.25
C ALA A 254 -16.88 -16.88 8.64
N ALA A 255 -17.29 -15.92 7.80
CA ALA A 255 -18.58 -15.99 7.09
C ALA A 255 -18.68 -17.23 6.19
N LYS A 256 -17.62 -17.53 5.42
CA LYS A 256 -17.57 -18.71 4.54
C LYS A 256 -17.67 -20.00 5.35
N ASN A 257 -16.89 -20.11 6.42
CA ASN A 257 -16.86 -21.31 7.26
C ASN A 257 -18.20 -21.55 7.97
N ASP A 258 -18.79 -20.51 8.58
CA ASP A 258 -20.10 -20.59 9.22
C ASP A 258 -21.21 -20.94 8.22
N ALA A 259 -21.16 -20.35 7.03
CA ALA A 259 -22.13 -20.64 5.98
C ALA A 259 -22.07 -22.12 5.59
N LEU A 260 -20.89 -22.66 5.32
CA LEU A 260 -20.72 -24.08 4.95
C LEU A 260 -21.07 -25.02 6.10
N ALA A 261 -20.72 -24.68 7.35
CA ALA A 261 -21.11 -25.43 8.54
C ALA A 261 -22.62 -25.41 8.80
N SER A 262 -23.34 -24.41 8.27
CA SER A 262 -24.79 -24.31 8.37
C SER A 262 -25.56 -25.11 7.31
N CYS A 263 -24.87 -25.76 6.36
CA CYS A 263 -25.50 -26.62 5.37
C CYS A 263 -25.86 -27.97 6.01
N SER A 264 -27.06 -28.48 5.70
CA SER A 264 -27.50 -29.79 6.16
C SER A 264 -27.00 -30.91 5.24
N GLU A 265 -26.91 -32.14 5.77
CA GLU A 265 -26.46 -33.31 4.99
C GLU A 265 -27.38 -33.65 3.79
N THR A 266 -28.66 -33.29 3.86
CA THR A 266 -29.67 -33.62 2.84
C THR A 266 -30.12 -32.42 2.00
N HIS A 267 -29.39 -31.31 2.00
CA HIS A 267 -29.79 -30.07 1.29
C HIS A 267 -31.19 -29.55 1.66
N GLY A 268 -31.43 -29.39 2.96
CA GLY A 268 -32.67 -28.91 3.56
C GLY A 268 -32.89 -27.39 3.45
N THR A 269 -33.97 -26.93 4.11
CA THR A 269 -34.46 -25.55 4.02
C THR A 269 -33.41 -24.51 4.44
N GLY A 270 -33.11 -23.58 3.54
CA GLY A 270 -32.22 -22.45 3.78
C GLY A 270 -30.76 -22.70 3.39
N ASP A 271 -30.40 -23.90 2.92
CA ASP A 271 -29.07 -24.22 2.40
C ASP A 271 -28.75 -23.37 1.16
N GLU A 272 -29.76 -22.93 0.40
CA GLU A 272 -29.58 -21.98 -0.71
C GLU A 272 -29.01 -20.64 -0.23
N LYS A 273 -29.44 -20.17 0.95
CA LYS A 273 -28.92 -18.92 1.55
C LYS A 273 -27.52 -19.12 2.13
N ALA A 274 -27.24 -20.31 2.66
CA ALA A 274 -25.91 -20.66 3.13
C ALA A 274 -24.91 -20.64 1.97
N TYR A 275 -25.20 -21.34 0.87
CA TYR A 275 -24.36 -21.31 -0.31
C TYR A 275 -24.25 -19.91 -0.94
N PHE A 276 -25.32 -19.11 -0.95
CA PHE A 276 -25.23 -17.71 -1.36
C PHE A 276 -24.25 -16.90 -0.49
N CYS A 277 -24.32 -17.06 0.84
CA CYS A 277 -23.41 -16.39 1.77
C CYS A 277 -21.96 -16.85 1.56
N ALA A 278 -21.72 -18.15 1.42
CA ALA A 278 -20.41 -18.72 1.12
C ALA A 278 -19.85 -18.21 -0.22
N GLY A 279 -20.70 -18.14 -1.25
CA GLY A 279 -20.32 -17.59 -2.56
C GLY A 279 -19.91 -16.12 -2.49
N ARG A 280 -20.69 -15.29 -1.78
CA ARG A 280 -20.33 -13.88 -1.53
C ARG A 280 -19.05 -13.74 -0.73
N ALA A 281 -18.87 -14.52 0.34
CA ALA A 281 -17.66 -14.49 1.15
C ALA A 281 -16.42 -14.92 0.34
N ALA A 282 -16.53 -16.00 -0.44
CA ALA A 282 -15.47 -16.45 -1.35
C ALA A 282 -15.14 -15.42 -2.43
N TYR A 283 -16.12 -14.68 -2.94
CA TYR A 283 -15.90 -13.58 -3.88
C TYR A 283 -15.01 -12.47 -3.29
N GLU A 284 -15.33 -12.00 -2.08
CA GLU A 284 -14.57 -10.94 -1.41
C GLU A 284 -13.15 -11.41 -1.02
N LEU A 285 -12.95 -12.71 -0.83
CA LEU A 285 -11.64 -13.34 -0.64
C LEU A 285 -10.84 -13.55 -1.94
N GLY A 286 -11.39 -13.19 -3.11
CA GLY A 286 -10.78 -13.42 -4.42
C GLY A 286 -10.80 -14.89 -4.89
N LEU A 287 -11.57 -15.75 -4.23
CA LEU A 287 -11.67 -17.19 -4.52
C LEU A 287 -12.76 -17.44 -5.56
N TYR A 288 -12.57 -16.92 -6.77
CA TYR A 288 -13.65 -16.88 -7.77
C TYR A 288 -14.13 -18.26 -8.22
N ALA A 289 -13.23 -19.26 -8.29
CA ALA A 289 -13.62 -20.64 -8.59
C ALA A 289 -14.53 -21.24 -7.50
N GLU A 290 -14.12 -21.14 -6.22
CA GLU A 290 -14.96 -21.58 -5.08
C GLU A 290 -16.28 -20.79 -5.03
N SER A 291 -16.23 -19.49 -5.27
CA SER A 291 -17.40 -18.60 -5.29
C SER A 291 -18.41 -19.05 -6.35
N LYS A 292 -17.93 -19.36 -7.57
CA LYS A 292 -18.76 -19.90 -8.65
C LYS A 292 -19.44 -21.20 -8.22
N ASP A 293 -18.68 -22.15 -7.67
CA ASP A 293 -19.21 -23.45 -7.25
C ASP A 293 -20.27 -23.31 -6.16
N HIS A 294 -20.09 -22.37 -5.22
CA HIS A 294 -21.10 -22.07 -4.21
C HIS A 294 -22.36 -21.45 -4.82
N PHE A 295 -22.24 -20.50 -5.74
CA PHE A 295 -23.42 -19.94 -6.40
C PHE A 295 -24.14 -20.94 -7.30
N ASP A 296 -23.42 -21.83 -7.99
CA ASP A 296 -24.01 -22.92 -8.76
C ASP A 296 -24.84 -23.85 -7.84
N LYS A 297 -24.30 -24.22 -6.66
CA LYS A 297 -25.05 -24.99 -5.65
C LYS A 297 -26.29 -24.25 -5.14
N ALA A 298 -26.18 -22.94 -4.87
CA ALA A 298 -27.34 -22.13 -4.48
C ALA A 298 -28.43 -22.12 -5.55
N LEU A 299 -28.06 -22.02 -6.83
CA LEU A 299 -29.00 -22.05 -7.96
C LEU A 299 -29.56 -23.45 -8.25
N GLN A 300 -28.84 -24.53 -7.95
CA GLN A 300 -29.41 -25.88 -8.01
C GLN A 300 -30.60 -26.03 -7.04
N LEU A 301 -30.50 -25.43 -5.85
CA LEU A 301 -31.56 -25.45 -4.83
C LEU A 301 -32.67 -24.43 -5.12
N LYS A 302 -32.32 -23.26 -5.67
CA LYS A 302 -33.28 -22.20 -6.01
C LYS A 302 -32.97 -21.56 -7.38
N PRO A 303 -33.35 -22.19 -8.50
CA PRO A 303 -32.95 -21.75 -9.84
C PRO A 303 -33.45 -20.34 -10.22
N SER A 304 -34.59 -19.91 -9.67
CA SER A 304 -35.23 -18.63 -10.00
C SER A 304 -34.67 -17.43 -9.23
N ASP A 305 -33.61 -17.59 -8.43
CA ASP A 305 -33.06 -16.49 -7.64
C ASP A 305 -32.18 -15.54 -8.47
N LEU A 306 -32.80 -14.47 -8.99
CA LEU A 306 -32.13 -13.45 -9.80
C LEU A 306 -30.91 -12.83 -9.12
N LYS A 307 -30.93 -12.69 -7.78
CA LYS A 307 -29.79 -12.15 -7.03
C LYS A 307 -28.56 -13.05 -7.19
N THR A 308 -28.74 -14.35 -6.99
CA THR A 308 -27.66 -15.33 -7.15
C THR A 308 -27.20 -15.43 -8.60
N GLN A 309 -28.11 -15.36 -9.58
CA GLN A 309 -27.75 -15.34 -11.00
C GLN A 309 -26.85 -14.14 -11.36
N ASN A 310 -27.18 -12.94 -10.86
CA ASN A 310 -26.39 -11.74 -11.09
C ASN A 310 -25.00 -11.83 -10.45
N GLU A 311 -24.88 -12.34 -9.22
CA GLU A 311 -23.58 -12.57 -8.57
C GLU A 311 -22.75 -13.62 -9.32
N LEU A 312 -23.37 -14.71 -9.79
CA LEU A 312 -22.69 -15.73 -10.60
C LEU A 312 -22.15 -15.11 -11.90
N GLN A 313 -22.90 -14.23 -12.55
CA GLN A 313 -22.42 -13.54 -13.76
C GLN A 313 -21.22 -12.63 -13.44
N ARG A 314 -21.27 -11.90 -12.32
CA ARG A 314 -20.16 -11.08 -11.82
C ARG A 314 -18.91 -11.93 -11.57
N VAL A 315 -19.05 -13.11 -10.97
CA VAL A 315 -17.96 -14.07 -10.73
C VAL A 315 -17.36 -14.57 -12.04
N LYS A 316 -18.19 -14.91 -13.04
CA LYS A 316 -17.72 -15.35 -14.36
C LYS A 316 -16.84 -14.29 -15.03
N THR A 317 -17.17 -13.01 -14.87
CA THR A 317 -16.32 -11.90 -15.35
C THR A 317 -14.96 -11.89 -14.65
N ARG A 318 -14.90 -12.08 -13.33
CA ARG A 318 -13.64 -12.15 -12.56
C ARG A 318 -12.77 -13.36 -12.94
N ILE A 319 -13.39 -14.51 -13.22
CA ILE A 319 -12.70 -15.71 -13.72
C ILE A 319 -12.08 -15.42 -15.08
N LEU A 320 -12.85 -14.83 -16.01
CA LEU A 320 -12.35 -14.48 -17.35
C LEU A 320 -11.12 -13.58 -17.27
N GLU A 321 -11.15 -12.57 -16.41
CA GLU A 321 -9.99 -11.69 -16.16
C GLU A 321 -8.78 -12.47 -15.63
N THR A 322 -8.98 -13.33 -14.63
CA THR A 322 -7.90 -14.12 -14.03
C THR A 322 -7.24 -15.07 -15.04
N GLU A 323 -8.03 -15.63 -15.95
CA GLU A 323 -7.57 -16.62 -16.93
C GLU A 323 -6.96 -15.97 -18.18
N THR A 324 -7.53 -14.86 -18.66
CA THR A 324 -7.20 -14.31 -19.98
C THR A 324 -6.56 -12.93 -19.95
N GLY A 325 -6.64 -12.19 -18.83
CA GLY A 325 -6.20 -10.81 -18.74
C GLY A 325 -7.03 -9.85 -19.60
N MET A 326 -8.26 -10.23 -19.96
CA MET A 326 -9.19 -9.38 -20.72
C MET A 326 -9.97 -8.48 -19.77
N TYR A 327 -9.74 -7.17 -19.88
CA TYR A 327 -10.39 -6.14 -19.09
C TYR A 327 -11.11 -5.12 -19.98
N ASP A 328 -12.23 -4.58 -19.51
CA ASP A 328 -12.86 -3.41 -20.11
C ASP A 328 -12.20 -2.14 -19.54
N PHE A 329 -11.07 -1.74 -20.14
CA PHE A 329 -10.30 -0.59 -19.67
C PHE A 329 -11.08 0.73 -19.76
N ASP A 330 -11.97 0.89 -20.74
CA ASP A 330 -12.80 2.08 -20.88
C ASP A 330 -13.81 2.19 -19.72
N PHE A 331 -14.46 1.09 -19.36
CA PHE A 331 -15.27 1.03 -18.15
C PHE A 331 -14.46 1.30 -16.88
N MET A 332 -13.30 0.66 -16.73
CA MET A 332 -12.43 0.85 -15.55
C MET A 332 -12.05 2.32 -15.37
N ILE A 333 -11.58 2.98 -16.44
CA ILE A 333 -11.17 4.40 -16.41
C ILE A 333 -12.36 5.29 -16.03
N ARG A 334 -13.56 5.05 -16.57
CA ARG A 334 -14.77 5.81 -16.23
C ARG A 334 -15.23 5.61 -14.78
N CYS A 335 -14.88 4.49 -14.15
CA CYS A 335 -15.19 4.22 -12.74
C CYS A 335 -14.26 4.96 -11.77
N VAL A 336 -13.05 5.33 -12.19
CA VAL A 336 -12.08 6.02 -11.34
C VAL A 336 -12.47 7.49 -11.19
N ARG A 337 -12.64 7.92 -9.93
CA ARG A 337 -12.87 9.33 -9.55
C ARG A 337 -12.40 9.57 -8.13
N ASN A 338 -12.31 10.83 -7.72
CA ASN A 338 -11.97 11.18 -6.33
C ASN A 338 -12.93 10.50 -5.34
N GLY A 339 -12.39 9.77 -4.36
CA GLY A 339 -13.19 9.00 -3.40
C GLY A 339 -13.64 7.63 -3.90
N GLN A 340 -13.26 7.24 -5.13
CA GLN A 340 -13.60 5.95 -5.72
C GLN A 340 -12.47 5.46 -6.62
N THR A 341 -11.43 4.92 -5.98
CA THR A 341 -10.25 4.35 -6.66
C THR A 341 -10.15 2.83 -6.56
N HIS A 342 -10.94 2.20 -5.69
CA HIS A 342 -11.02 0.75 -5.57
C HIS A 342 -12.00 0.15 -6.58
N LEU A 343 -11.46 -0.56 -7.57
CA LEU A 343 -12.25 -1.15 -8.64
C LEU A 343 -12.62 -2.60 -8.33
N ASP A 344 -13.71 -3.10 -8.88
CA ASP A 344 -14.14 -4.48 -8.70
C ASP A 344 -13.64 -5.36 -9.85
N HIS A 345 -12.36 -5.71 -9.85
CA HIS A 345 -11.68 -6.52 -10.89
C HIS A 345 -10.70 -7.50 -10.25
N ALA A 346 -10.37 -8.58 -10.95
CA ALA A 346 -9.46 -9.63 -10.50
C ALA A 346 -8.01 -9.40 -10.94
N ASP A 347 -7.09 -10.06 -10.24
CA ASP A 347 -5.69 -10.18 -10.63
C ASP A 347 -5.55 -11.02 -11.92
N PHE A 348 -4.58 -10.69 -12.77
CA PHE A 348 -4.09 -11.55 -13.86
C PHE A 348 -2.59 -11.77 -13.71
N ILE A 349 -2.18 -12.98 -13.33
CA ILE A 349 -0.79 -13.27 -12.93
C ILE A 349 -0.22 -14.55 -13.55
N SER A 350 -0.96 -15.21 -14.45
CA SER A 350 -0.62 -16.52 -15.01
C SER A 350 0.64 -16.52 -15.89
N ASN A 351 1.04 -15.36 -16.42
CA ASN A 351 2.30 -15.21 -17.16
C ASN A 351 3.54 -15.10 -16.24
N THR A 352 3.37 -15.18 -14.91
CA THR A 352 4.41 -14.91 -13.92
C THR A 352 4.68 -16.09 -12.99
N GLU A 353 5.95 -16.31 -12.68
CA GLU A 353 6.41 -17.24 -11.66
C GLU A 353 7.45 -16.57 -10.77
N ILE A 354 7.38 -16.79 -9.45
CA ILE A 354 8.35 -16.23 -8.50
C ILE A 354 9.47 -17.25 -8.28
N ARG A 355 10.72 -16.84 -8.48
CA ARG A 355 11.91 -17.70 -8.27
C ARG A 355 13.01 -16.95 -7.54
N GLN A 356 13.96 -17.69 -6.97
CA GLN A 356 15.18 -17.11 -6.43
C GLN A 356 16.10 -16.61 -7.55
N THR A 357 16.65 -15.42 -7.39
CA THR A 357 17.71 -14.85 -8.24
C THR A 357 19.08 -15.07 -7.59
N GLU A 358 20.16 -14.89 -8.34
CA GLU A 358 21.52 -15.02 -7.82
C GLU A 358 21.89 -13.90 -6.85
N THR A 359 21.47 -12.65 -7.10
CA THR A 359 21.99 -11.46 -6.40
C THR A 359 20.92 -10.53 -5.82
N ARG A 360 19.64 -10.69 -6.17
CA ARG A 360 18.57 -9.73 -5.88
C ARG A 360 17.40 -10.33 -5.09
N GLY A 361 17.65 -11.39 -4.31
CA GLY A 361 16.59 -12.09 -3.59
C GLY A 361 15.66 -12.83 -4.56
N ARG A 362 14.35 -12.70 -4.39
CA ARG A 362 13.36 -13.32 -5.30
C ARG A 362 12.98 -12.36 -6.43
N GLY A 363 12.68 -12.92 -7.60
CA GLY A 363 12.29 -12.20 -8.80
C GLY A 363 11.07 -12.83 -9.46
N SER A 364 10.41 -12.06 -10.33
CA SER A 364 9.30 -12.51 -11.17
C SER A 364 9.79 -12.87 -12.56
N PHE A 365 9.40 -14.03 -13.08
CA PHE A 365 9.89 -14.60 -14.34
C PHE A 365 8.75 -14.94 -15.29
N ALA A 366 9.02 -14.83 -16.59
CA ALA A 366 8.09 -15.19 -17.65
C ALA A 366 7.83 -16.70 -17.70
N THR A 367 6.57 -17.11 -17.78
CA THR A 367 6.19 -18.53 -17.95
C THR A 367 6.14 -18.98 -19.41
N ARG A 368 6.19 -18.03 -20.36
CA ARG A 368 6.16 -18.24 -21.80
C ARG A 368 6.87 -17.10 -22.54
N ASP A 369 7.10 -17.27 -23.84
CA ASP A 369 7.52 -16.18 -24.71
C ASP A 369 6.41 -15.12 -24.81
N MET A 370 6.80 -13.84 -24.82
CA MET A 370 5.89 -12.70 -24.87
C MET A 370 6.39 -11.64 -25.85
N LYS A 371 5.48 -11.04 -26.63
CA LYS A 371 5.80 -9.94 -27.54
C LYS A 371 5.78 -8.58 -26.86
N LYS A 372 6.50 -7.62 -27.45
CA LYS A 372 6.39 -6.19 -27.11
C LYS A 372 4.92 -5.77 -27.00
N GLY A 373 4.58 -5.10 -25.89
CA GLY A 373 3.24 -4.59 -25.60
C GLY A 373 2.25 -5.59 -25.02
N GLU A 374 2.57 -6.89 -25.01
CA GLU A 374 1.75 -7.88 -24.31
C GLU A 374 1.67 -7.59 -22.81
N MET A 375 0.58 -8.04 -22.21
CA MET A 375 0.29 -7.89 -20.79
C MET A 375 1.06 -8.93 -19.97
N VAL A 376 1.97 -8.46 -19.13
CA VAL A 376 2.73 -9.28 -18.18
C VAL A 376 1.81 -9.72 -17.05
N LEU A 377 1.23 -8.74 -16.36
CA LEU A 377 0.30 -8.99 -15.26
C LEU A 377 -0.63 -7.80 -15.06
N VAL A 378 -1.73 -8.04 -14.36
CA VAL A 378 -2.55 -7.02 -13.70
C VAL A 378 -2.64 -7.40 -12.24
N ASP A 379 -2.13 -6.54 -11.36
CA ASP A 379 -2.13 -6.77 -9.91
C ASP A 379 -3.12 -5.80 -9.27
N LYS A 380 -4.01 -6.31 -8.43
CA LYS A 380 -4.89 -5.52 -7.59
C LYS A 380 -4.14 -5.11 -6.32
N ALA A 381 -4.35 -3.87 -5.89
CA ALA A 381 -3.70 -3.39 -4.68
C ALA A 381 -4.09 -4.27 -3.49
N PHE A 382 -3.08 -4.79 -2.81
CA PHE A 382 -3.27 -5.40 -1.50
C PHE A 382 -3.79 -4.34 -0.52
N CYS A 383 -3.18 -3.17 -0.52
CA CYS A 383 -3.64 -2.03 0.26
C CYS A 383 -3.29 -0.74 -0.48
N LEU A 384 -4.28 0.15 -0.58
CA LEU A 384 -4.14 1.49 -1.15
C LEU A 384 -5.06 2.44 -0.36
N PRO A 385 -4.53 3.44 0.35
CA PRO A 385 -5.35 4.52 0.85
C PRO A 385 -5.87 5.37 -0.31
N ASP A 386 -7.16 5.70 -0.29
CA ASP A 386 -7.77 6.66 -1.21
C ASP A 386 -7.41 8.10 -0.81
N LEU A 387 -6.10 8.39 -0.81
CA LEU A 387 -5.50 9.65 -0.38
C LEU A 387 -4.41 10.05 -1.37
N TYR A 388 -4.73 10.98 -2.26
CA TYR A 388 -3.82 11.47 -3.30
C TYR A 388 -3.31 12.85 -2.92
N THR A 389 -2.01 12.96 -2.68
CA THR A 389 -1.35 14.20 -2.23
C THR A 389 -0.33 14.66 -3.26
N THR A 390 -0.30 15.95 -3.57
CA THR A 390 0.82 16.56 -4.31
C THR A 390 1.99 16.83 -3.37
N ASP A 391 3.19 17.05 -3.91
CA ASP A 391 4.35 17.42 -3.09
C ASP A 391 4.17 18.81 -2.41
N ARG A 392 3.18 19.61 -2.86
CA ARG A 392 2.81 20.90 -2.29
C ARG A 392 1.73 20.81 -1.21
N ASP A 393 1.01 19.69 -1.13
CA ASP A 393 -0.07 19.47 -0.15
C ASP A 393 0.47 19.17 1.25
N GLN A 394 1.54 19.84 1.68
CA GLN A 394 2.03 19.82 3.07
C GLN A 394 1.04 20.60 3.98
N ARG A 395 -0.23 20.21 3.97
CA ARG A 395 -1.25 20.75 4.89
C ARG A 395 -1.00 20.18 6.28
N GLU A 396 -1.15 21.04 7.28
CA GLU A 396 -1.01 20.70 8.71
C GLU A 396 -2.02 19.65 9.19
N GLU A 397 -3.06 19.36 8.39
CA GLU A 397 -4.16 18.45 8.73
C GLU A 397 -3.95 16.99 8.30
N GLU A 398 -2.77 16.56 7.84
CA GLU A 398 -2.57 15.19 7.34
C GLU A 398 -1.68 14.33 8.25
N VAL A 399 -2.01 13.04 8.38
CA VAL A 399 -1.26 12.11 9.24
C VAL A 399 0.18 11.92 8.73
N ARG A 400 1.15 12.02 9.64
CA ARG A 400 2.58 11.79 9.38
C ARG A 400 3.13 10.80 10.39
N MET A 401 4.13 10.04 9.97
CA MET A 401 4.78 9.04 10.81
C MET A 401 6.28 9.33 10.87
N TRP A 402 6.83 9.31 12.07
CA TRP A 402 8.27 9.31 12.31
C TRP A 402 8.69 7.91 12.78
N ASN A 403 9.63 7.28 12.09
CA ASN A 403 10.06 5.91 12.35
C ASN A 403 11.43 5.92 13.04
N PHE A 404 11.49 5.52 14.32
CA PHE A 404 12.73 5.47 15.10
C PHE A 404 13.71 4.40 14.58
N ASN A 405 13.21 3.30 14.05
CA ASN A 405 14.03 2.19 13.57
C ASN A 405 14.86 2.56 12.34
N THR A 406 14.41 3.55 11.56
CA THR A 406 15.13 4.04 10.37
C THR A 406 15.54 5.51 10.51
N SER A 407 15.26 6.15 11.65
CA SER A 407 15.47 7.59 11.88
C SER A 407 14.93 8.47 10.74
N SER A 408 13.75 8.11 10.21
CA SER A 408 13.17 8.72 9.02
C SER A 408 11.73 9.16 9.24
N ARG A 409 11.26 10.07 8.39
CA ARG A 409 9.88 10.59 8.39
C ARG A 409 9.20 10.27 7.07
N THR A 410 7.91 9.94 7.12
CA THR A 410 7.11 9.86 5.91
C THR A 410 7.08 11.21 5.18
N GLN A 411 7.27 11.15 3.87
CA GLN A 411 7.30 12.32 3.00
C GLN A 411 5.89 12.76 2.60
N ARG A 412 4.95 11.80 2.51
CA ARG A 412 3.54 12.03 2.11
C ARG A 412 2.57 11.39 3.10
N ALA A 413 1.34 11.89 3.18
CA ALA A 413 0.33 11.37 4.10
C ALA A 413 -0.06 9.94 3.78
N ALA A 414 -0.18 9.66 2.49
CA ALA A 414 -0.55 8.34 1.99
C ALA A 414 0.37 7.23 2.52
N GLN A 415 1.64 7.54 2.84
CA GLN A 415 2.59 6.55 3.39
C GLN A 415 2.24 6.16 4.84
N ALA A 416 1.89 7.13 5.68
CA ALA A 416 1.48 6.86 7.06
C ALA A 416 0.10 6.20 7.10
N ALA A 417 -0.83 6.65 6.26
CA ALA A 417 -2.14 6.03 6.11
C ALA A 417 -2.03 4.58 5.61
N LEU A 418 -1.10 4.30 4.68
CA LEU A 418 -0.84 2.95 4.18
C LEU A 418 -0.37 2.04 5.31
N PHE A 419 0.57 2.47 6.15
CA PHE A 419 1.04 1.70 7.30
C PHE A 419 -0.12 1.29 8.23
N LEU A 420 -0.93 2.25 8.67
CA LEU A 420 -2.04 1.99 9.61
C LEU A 420 -3.10 1.05 8.97
N LYS A 421 -3.44 1.27 7.69
CA LYS A 421 -4.36 0.38 6.97
C LYS A 421 -3.80 -1.02 6.73
N LEU A 422 -2.48 -1.16 6.55
CA LEU A 422 -1.84 -2.46 6.41
C LEU A 422 -1.95 -3.27 7.70
N VAL A 423 -1.56 -2.70 8.83
CA VAL A 423 -1.63 -3.36 10.15
C VAL A 423 -3.06 -3.83 10.44
N ARG A 424 -4.05 -2.97 10.21
CA ARG A 424 -5.46 -3.33 10.34
C ARG A 424 -5.86 -4.46 9.38
N LYS A 425 -5.50 -4.35 8.09
CA LYS A 425 -5.88 -5.35 7.08
C LYS A 425 -5.32 -6.73 7.38
N VAL A 426 -4.05 -6.83 7.79
CA VAL A 426 -3.44 -8.14 8.10
C VAL A 426 -3.95 -8.73 9.41
N TYR A 427 -4.45 -7.89 10.32
CA TYR A 427 -5.15 -8.34 11.53
C TYR A 427 -6.56 -8.86 11.23
N GLU A 428 -7.29 -8.20 10.33
CA GLU A 428 -8.68 -8.55 9.99
C GLU A 428 -8.79 -9.71 8.98
N ASP A 429 -7.78 -9.92 8.13
CA ASP A 429 -7.79 -10.93 7.07
C ASP A 429 -6.58 -11.86 7.14
N GLN A 430 -6.76 -12.99 7.83
CA GLN A 430 -5.76 -14.03 8.02
C GLN A 430 -5.14 -14.51 6.69
N ARG A 431 -5.93 -14.79 5.66
CA ARG A 431 -5.41 -15.37 4.41
C ARG A 431 -4.62 -14.33 3.62
N SER A 432 -5.09 -13.08 3.63
CA SER A 432 -4.34 -11.96 3.06
C SER A 432 -3.02 -11.71 3.80
N SER A 433 -2.96 -11.96 5.11
CA SER A 433 -1.74 -11.77 5.91
C SER A 433 -0.57 -12.62 5.42
N GLU A 434 -0.81 -13.87 5.01
CA GLU A 434 0.25 -14.77 4.51
C GLU A 434 0.92 -14.20 3.24
N ARG A 435 0.10 -13.75 2.27
CA ARG A 435 0.61 -13.13 1.03
C ARG A 435 1.42 -11.87 1.30
N PHE A 436 1.05 -11.10 2.32
CA PHE A 436 1.74 -9.87 2.68
C PHE A 436 3.05 -10.16 3.41
N PHE A 437 3.02 -11.02 4.43
CA PHE A 437 4.22 -11.37 5.19
C PHE A 437 5.20 -12.21 4.38
N ASP A 438 4.78 -12.83 3.28
CA ASP A 438 5.70 -13.43 2.31
C ASP A 438 6.64 -12.39 1.67
N LEU A 439 6.25 -11.11 1.53
CA LEU A 439 7.06 -10.07 0.88
C LEU A 439 8.37 -9.77 1.64
N ASP A 440 9.34 -9.15 0.96
CA ASP A 440 10.65 -8.86 1.54
C ASP A 440 10.57 -7.87 2.71
N GLY A 441 11.11 -8.26 3.86
CA GLY A 441 11.20 -7.42 5.07
C GLY A 441 12.60 -6.84 5.26
N GLY A 442 13.50 -7.05 4.29
CA GLY A 442 14.91 -6.72 4.36
C GLY A 442 15.60 -7.51 5.47
N GLY A 443 16.43 -6.81 6.26
CA GLY A 443 17.13 -7.39 7.40
C GLY A 443 16.28 -7.52 8.67
N TYR A 444 14.98 -7.24 8.64
CA TYR A 444 14.13 -7.31 9.85
C TYR A 444 13.99 -8.77 10.32
N ILE A 445 14.14 -9.00 11.62
CA ILE A 445 14.09 -10.34 12.23
C ILE A 445 12.62 -10.77 12.37
N ARG A 446 12.25 -11.86 11.69
CA ARG A 446 10.91 -12.43 11.73
C ARG A 446 10.75 -13.38 12.91
N SER A 447 9.56 -13.39 13.51
CA SER A 447 9.17 -14.38 14.53
C SER A 447 8.94 -15.77 13.93
N GLY A 448 8.64 -15.86 12.63
CA GLY A 448 8.26 -17.10 11.95
C GLY A 448 6.83 -17.56 12.29
N LYS A 449 6.05 -16.68 12.93
CA LYS A 449 4.68 -16.92 13.40
C LYS A 449 3.70 -15.89 12.85
N GLU A 450 4.16 -14.99 12.01
CA GLU A 450 3.32 -13.97 11.37
C GLU A 450 2.14 -14.60 10.63
N GLY A 451 0.92 -14.10 10.87
CA GLY A 451 -0.30 -14.63 10.29
C GLY A 451 -0.81 -15.94 10.92
N GLN A 452 -0.01 -16.62 11.76
CA GLN A 452 -0.49 -17.77 12.53
C GLN A 452 -1.56 -17.30 13.53
N VAL A 453 -2.69 -18.01 13.59
CA VAL A 453 -3.75 -17.71 14.55
C VAL A 453 -3.37 -18.22 15.94
N VAL A 454 -3.40 -17.31 16.91
CA VAL A 454 -3.18 -17.55 18.34
C VAL A 454 -4.30 -16.84 19.10
N ASP A 455 -4.99 -17.54 20.00
CA ASP A 455 -6.16 -17.02 20.73
C ASP A 455 -7.28 -16.46 19.82
N GLY A 456 -7.44 -17.04 18.63
CA GLY A 456 -8.49 -16.65 17.68
C GLY A 456 -8.16 -15.46 16.78
N VAL A 457 -6.98 -14.85 16.89
CA VAL A 457 -6.51 -13.73 16.04
C VAL A 457 -5.17 -14.03 15.39
N PRO A 458 -4.87 -13.52 14.18
CA PRO A 458 -3.55 -13.69 13.57
C PRO A 458 -2.49 -12.90 14.35
N VAL A 459 -1.30 -13.48 14.52
CA VAL A 459 -0.12 -12.77 15.04
C VAL A 459 0.30 -11.70 14.03
N VAL A 460 0.39 -10.45 14.47
CA VAL A 460 0.74 -9.30 13.62
C VAL A 460 1.96 -8.57 14.19
N ASP A 461 3.08 -8.67 13.49
CA ASP A 461 4.23 -7.80 13.73
C ASP A 461 4.09 -6.51 12.90
N SER A 462 3.71 -5.43 13.58
CA SER A 462 3.55 -4.10 13.01
C SER A 462 4.88 -3.50 12.52
N PHE A 463 6.00 -3.80 13.18
CA PHE A 463 7.30 -3.29 12.77
C PHE A 463 7.82 -4.01 11.53
N LEU A 464 7.57 -5.32 11.42
CA LEU A 464 7.79 -6.05 10.18
C LEU A 464 6.89 -5.52 9.05
N ALA A 465 5.63 -5.22 9.34
CA ALA A 465 4.72 -4.64 8.34
C ALA A 465 5.26 -3.31 7.78
N GLU A 466 5.86 -2.46 8.64
CA GLU A 466 6.57 -1.26 8.20
C GLU A 466 7.83 -1.57 7.39
N ALA A 467 8.66 -2.53 7.82
CA ALA A 467 9.85 -2.94 7.08
C ALA A 467 9.50 -3.44 5.66
N ILE A 468 8.44 -4.25 5.54
CA ILE A 468 7.88 -4.70 4.27
C ILE A 468 7.38 -3.49 3.45
N ARG A 469 6.63 -2.57 4.06
CA ARG A 469 6.11 -1.39 3.36
C ARG A 469 7.23 -0.55 2.76
N LEU A 470 8.33 -0.34 3.48
CA LEU A 470 9.46 0.49 3.03
C LEU A 470 10.12 -0.06 1.76
N LEU A 471 10.17 -1.38 1.59
CA LEU A 471 10.83 -2.03 0.45
C LEU A 471 9.88 -2.30 -0.73
N ASN A 472 8.58 -2.49 -0.47
CA ASN A 472 7.64 -3.07 -1.45
C ASN A 472 6.51 -2.11 -1.89
N CYS A 473 6.46 -0.87 -1.38
CA CYS A 473 5.40 0.06 -1.75
C CYS A 473 5.68 0.85 -3.04
N PHE A 474 4.61 1.25 -3.72
CA PHE A 474 4.65 1.99 -4.97
C PHE A 474 3.92 3.33 -4.82
N SER A 475 4.51 4.40 -5.35
CA SER A 475 3.76 5.64 -5.61
C SER A 475 2.91 5.47 -6.86
N CYS A 476 1.65 5.90 -6.81
CA CYS A 476 0.70 5.73 -7.91
C CYS A 476 -0.15 7.00 -8.13
N PRO A 477 -0.39 7.39 -9.39
CA PRO A 477 -1.49 8.31 -9.73
C PRO A 477 -2.83 7.56 -9.67
N GLN A 478 -3.94 8.28 -9.76
CA GLN A 478 -5.26 7.67 -9.98
C GLN A 478 -5.32 6.99 -11.34
N LEU A 479 -4.86 7.70 -12.38
CA LEU A 479 -4.73 7.19 -13.74
C LEU A 479 -3.34 7.53 -14.26
N SER A 480 -2.63 6.55 -14.83
CA SER A 480 -1.40 6.83 -15.57
C SER A 480 -1.63 7.77 -16.76
N LEU A 481 -2.86 7.79 -17.29
CA LEU A 481 -3.26 8.69 -18.36
C LEU A 481 -3.08 10.17 -17.99
N ASP A 482 -3.27 10.53 -16.71
CA ASP A 482 -3.20 11.92 -16.23
C ASP A 482 -1.77 12.46 -16.18
N LEU A 483 -0.78 11.56 -16.08
CA LEU A 483 0.64 11.93 -16.07
C LEU A 483 1.12 12.47 -17.43
N LEU A 484 0.36 12.23 -18.50
CA LEU A 484 0.68 12.64 -19.85
C LEU A 484 0.23 14.07 -20.17
N ASN A 485 -0.46 14.74 -19.25
CA ASN A 485 -0.90 16.12 -19.45
C ASN A 485 0.31 17.09 -19.39
N PRO A 486 0.48 18.02 -20.35
CA PRO A 486 1.64 18.91 -20.43
C PRO A 486 1.86 19.80 -19.19
N GLN A 487 0.78 20.12 -18.46
CA GLN A 487 0.84 20.86 -17.18
C GLN A 487 1.46 20.03 -16.04
N SER A 488 1.46 18.70 -16.17
CA SER A 488 2.07 17.73 -15.25
C SER A 488 3.51 17.37 -15.66
N ALA A 489 3.80 17.33 -16.97
CA ALA A 489 5.06 16.80 -17.53
C ALA A 489 6.33 17.61 -17.17
N TYR A 490 6.20 18.91 -16.86
CA TYR A 490 7.34 19.76 -16.49
C TYR A 490 7.54 19.92 -14.98
N ASN A 491 6.63 19.40 -14.16
CA ASN A 491 6.70 19.54 -12.70
C ASN A 491 6.23 18.24 -12.04
N SER A 492 7.15 17.34 -11.68
CA SER A 492 6.83 16.15 -10.84
C SER A 492 6.08 16.51 -9.54
N SER A 493 6.16 17.77 -9.12
CA SER A 493 5.48 18.33 -7.94
C SER A 493 3.97 18.58 -8.09
N THR A 494 3.36 18.48 -9.30
CA THR A 494 1.94 18.84 -9.52
C THR A 494 0.97 17.67 -9.62
N SER A 495 1.44 16.44 -9.90
CA SER A 495 0.55 15.26 -9.91
C SER A 495 0.30 14.75 -8.50
N ALA A 496 -0.97 14.66 -8.09
CA ALA A 496 -1.33 14.07 -6.82
C ALA A 496 -1.08 12.55 -6.86
N LEU A 497 -0.27 12.03 -5.93
CA LEU A 497 0.10 10.63 -5.84
C LEU A 497 -0.36 10.04 -4.51
N SER A 498 -0.83 8.79 -4.53
CA SER A 498 -1.00 7.96 -3.35
C SER A 498 0.19 6.99 -3.21
N THR A 499 0.16 6.12 -2.21
CA THR A 499 1.13 5.04 -2.01
C THR A 499 0.39 3.76 -1.63
N GLY A 500 0.68 2.66 -2.32
CA GLY A 500 0.04 1.37 -2.09
C GLY A 500 1.01 0.19 -2.20
N ILE A 501 0.51 -1.00 -1.91
CA ILE A 501 1.23 -2.28 -2.08
C ILE A 501 0.47 -3.14 -3.08
N TRP A 502 1.21 -3.68 -4.05
CA TRP A 502 0.78 -4.63 -5.06
C TRP A 502 1.68 -5.86 -4.92
N ALA A 503 1.14 -6.90 -4.28
CA ALA A 503 1.96 -7.98 -3.73
C ALA A 503 2.66 -8.81 -4.81
N ARG A 504 2.05 -8.98 -5.99
CA ARG A 504 2.69 -9.71 -7.10
C ARG A 504 3.67 -8.82 -7.86
N ALA A 505 3.35 -7.55 -8.04
CA ALA A 505 4.25 -6.58 -8.67
C ALA A 505 5.51 -6.27 -7.83
N ALA A 506 5.44 -6.40 -6.49
CA ALA A 506 6.57 -6.22 -5.58
C ALA A 506 7.75 -7.18 -5.83
N TYR A 507 7.52 -8.30 -6.53
CA TYR A 507 8.55 -9.26 -6.92
C TYR A 507 9.33 -8.88 -8.20
N ILE A 508 8.97 -7.80 -8.89
CA ILE A 508 9.65 -7.39 -10.12
C ILE A 508 10.88 -6.58 -9.76
N ASN A 509 12.06 -7.11 -10.08
CA ASN A 509 13.33 -6.49 -9.75
C ASN A 509 13.66 -5.28 -10.62
N HIS A 510 14.69 -4.54 -10.20
CA HIS A 510 15.14 -3.36 -10.90
C HIS A 510 16.05 -3.66 -12.11
N SER A 511 15.84 -2.94 -13.20
CA SER A 511 16.86 -2.66 -14.22
C SER A 511 16.79 -1.20 -14.68
N CYS A 512 17.95 -0.58 -14.92
CA CYS A 512 17.98 0.76 -15.53
C CYS A 512 17.54 0.73 -17.01
N ILE A 513 17.65 -0.43 -17.67
CA ILE A 513 17.07 -0.71 -18.99
C ILE A 513 16.00 -1.80 -18.80
N PRO A 514 14.79 -1.43 -18.39
CA PRO A 514 13.75 -2.40 -18.04
C PRO A 514 13.15 -3.07 -19.27
N ASN A 515 12.66 -4.30 -19.11
CA ASN A 515 11.87 -5.01 -20.13
C ASN A 515 10.35 -4.91 -19.88
N CYS A 516 9.94 -4.26 -18.78
CA CYS A 516 8.54 -3.99 -18.45
C CYS A 516 8.32 -2.55 -17.98
N VAL A 517 7.11 -2.03 -18.19
CA VAL A 517 6.66 -0.77 -17.61
C VAL A 517 5.35 -0.97 -16.87
N ARG A 518 5.14 -0.20 -15.80
CA ARG A 518 3.91 -0.21 -15.00
C ARG A 518 3.04 0.99 -15.31
N SER A 519 1.72 0.80 -15.25
CA SER A 519 0.71 1.84 -15.28
C SER A 519 -0.40 1.55 -14.28
N PHE A 520 -1.27 2.53 -14.02
CA PHE A 520 -2.31 2.47 -13.01
C PHE A 520 -3.67 2.88 -13.57
N ILE A 521 -4.70 2.14 -13.17
CA ILE A 521 -6.10 2.52 -13.28
C ILE A 521 -6.75 2.25 -11.92
N GLY A 522 -6.89 3.29 -11.09
CA GLY A 522 -7.33 3.16 -9.71
C GLY A 522 -6.37 2.29 -8.89
N ASP A 523 -6.90 1.25 -8.26
CA ASP A 523 -6.13 0.28 -7.48
C ASP A 523 -5.58 -0.91 -8.29
N MET A 524 -5.72 -0.88 -9.63
CA MET A 524 -5.18 -1.90 -10.52
C MET A 524 -3.87 -1.42 -11.13
N MET A 525 -2.78 -2.18 -10.93
CA MET A 525 -1.49 -1.97 -11.59
C MET A 525 -1.38 -2.87 -12.82
N ILE A 526 -1.21 -2.27 -14.00
CA ILE A 526 -1.05 -2.99 -15.27
C ILE A 526 0.43 -2.96 -15.64
N ILE A 527 0.99 -4.12 -16.00
CA ILE A 527 2.38 -4.24 -16.43
C ILE A 527 2.44 -4.80 -17.84
N ARG A 528 3.17 -4.13 -18.73
CA ARG A 528 3.33 -4.53 -20.14
C ARG A 528 4.79 -4.66 -20.53
N CYS A 529 5.05 -5.55 -21.48
CA CYS A 529 6.37 -5.75 -22.08
C CYS A 529 6.80 -4.51 -22.88
N THR A 530 8.02 -4.01 -22.67
CA THR A 530 8.62 -2.94 -23.49
C THR A 530 9.37 -3.48 -24.71
N ARG A 531 9.60 -4.81 -24.74
CA ARG A 531 10.24 -5.57 -25.82
C ARG A 531 9.76 -7.02 -25.81
N ASP A 532 10.20 -7.82 -26.76
CA ASP A 532 10.03 -9.28 -26.69
C ASP A 532 10.81 -9.85 -25.48
N ILE A 533 10.19 -10.78 -24.76
CA ILE A 533 10.70 -11.45 -23.56
C ILE A 533 10.60 -12.97 -23.77
N ALA A 534 11.69 -13.70 -23.51
CA ALA A 534 11.70 -15.15 -23.64
C ALA A 534 11.12 -15.86 -22.41
N ALA A 535 10.60 -17.07 -22.58
CA ALA A 535 10.21 -17.92 -21.46
C ALA A 535 11.38 -18.13 -20.48
N GLY A 536 11.10 -17.98 -19.19
CA GLY A 536 12.10 -18.09 -18.13
C GLY A 536 12.99 -16.85 -17.94
N GLU A 537 12.80 -15.79 -18.73
CA GLU A 537 13.48 -14.51 -18.53
C GLU A 537 12.85 -13.72 -17.36
N GLU A 538 13.67 -13.00 -16.59
CA GLU A 538 13.21 -12.18 -15.47
C GLU A 538 12.49 -10.91 -15.97
N PHE A 539 11.35 -10.59 -15.37
CA PHE A 539 10.69 -9.30 -15.53
C PHE A 539 11.38 -8.23 -14.69
N LEU A 540 11.68 -7.10 -15.31
CA LEU A 540 12.46 -6.01 -14.73
C LEU A 540 11.82 -4.67 -15.03
N HIS A 541 11.72 -3.81 -14.02
CA HIS A 541 11.21 -2.44 -14.16
C HIS A 541 12.10 -1.38 -13.48
N GLN A 542 11.75 -0.11 -13.60
CA GLN A 542 12.50 0.98 -12.97
C GLN A 542 11.99 1.31 -11.56
N TYR A 543 12.87 1.23 -10.56
CA TYR A 543 12.61 1.69 -9.18
C TYR A 543 12.76 3.21 -9.06
N LYS A 544 13.64 3.80 -9.87
CA LYS A 544 13.94 5.23 -9.90
C LYS A 544 13.88 5.76 -11.33
N SER A 545 13.68 7.07 -11.46
CA SER A 545 13.65 7.76 -12.76
C SER A 545 14.97 7.61 -13.51
N SER A 546 14.86 7.62 -14.84
CA SER A 546 15.97 7.39 -15.77
C SER A 546 16.98 8.53 -15.85
N ASP A 547 16.79 9.65 -15.17
CA ASP A 547 17.68 10.82 -15.21
C ASP A 547 18.75 10.83 -14.11
N ALA A 548 18.75 9.83 -13.24
CA ALA A 548 19.67 9.75 -12.11
C ALA A 548 21.12 9.41 -12.55
N LYS A 549 22.07 10.17 -12.00
CA LYS A 549 23.52 10.01 -12.21
C LYS A 549 23.98 8.62 -11.73
N TYR A 550 24.95 8.01 -12.41
CA TYR A 550 25.41 6.64 -12.11
C TYR A 550 25.78 6.43 -10.63
N LEU A 551 26.69 7.26 -10.07
CA LEU A 551 27.11 7.15 -8.67
C LEU A 551 25.94 7.31 -7.70
N VAL A 552 25.01 8.22 -8.02
CA VAL A 552 23.79 8.45 -7.22
C VAL A 552 22.86 7.24 -7.29
N ARG A 553 22.68 6.63 -8.47
CA ARG A 553 21.86 5.42 -8.65
C ARG A 553 22.39 4.27 -7.81
N GLN A 554 23.67 3.93 -7.96
CA GLN A 554 24.26 2.81 -7.20
C GLN A 554 24.19 3.03 -5.69
N LYS A 555 24.53 4.24 -5.22
CA LYS A 555 24.39 4.61 -3.82
C LYS A 555 22.94 4.46 -3.34
N THR A 556 21.97 4.95 -4.10
CA THR A 556 20.54 4.88 -3.76
C THR A 556 20.03 3.45 -3.71
N PHE A 557 20.46 2.57 -4.63
CA PHE A 557 20.05 1.17 -4.63
C PHE A 557 20.62 0.41 -3.43
N MET A 558 21.87 0.69 -3.08
CA MET A 558 22.49 0.12 -1.90
C MET A 558 21.84 0.61 -0.60
N GLU A 559 21.64 1.93 -0.45
CA GLU A 559 21.10 2.51 0.79
C GLU A 559 19.63 2.14 1.04
N ASN A 560 18.79 2.08 -0.01
CA ASN A 560 17.35 1.86 0.17
C ASN A 560 16.93 0.39 0.02
N TRP A 561 17.66 -0.41 -0.78
CA TRP A 561 17.29 -1.80 -1.09
C TRP A 561 18.43 -2.81 -0.88
N GLY A 562 19.64 -2.36 -0.53
CA GLY A 562 20.75 -3.26 -0.22
C GLY A 562 21.37 -4.00 -1.41
N PHE A 563 21.24 -3.49 -2.64
CA PHE A 563 21.84 -4.14 -3.82
C PHE A 563 22.62 -3.16 -4.72
N GLU A 564 23.61 -3.70 -5.45
CA GLU A 564 24.27 -3.02 -6.56
C GLU A 564 23.59 -3.41 -7.87
N CYS A 565 23.22 -2.43 -8.70
CA CYS A 565 22.60 -2.71 -9.98
C CYS A 565 23.65 -3.17 -10.99
N ASP A 566 23.48 -4.39 -11.50
CA ASP A 566 24.33 -5.10 -12.45
C ASP A 566 23.68 -5.19 -13.85
N CYS A 567 22.71 -4.32 -14.15
CA CYS A 567 22.13 -4.28 -15.49
C CYS A 567 23.17 -3.89 -16.57
N PRO A 568 22.92 -4.17 -17.86
CA PRO A 568 23.88 -3.89 -18.93
C PRO A 568 24.38 -2.43 -18.97
N LEU A 569 23.55 -1.47 -18.57
CA LEU A 569 23.94 -0.07 -18.47
C LEU A 569 24.95 0.15 -17.34
N CYS A 570 24.59 -0.26 -16.12
CA CYS A 570 25.42 -0.05 -14.94
C CYS A 570 26.78 -0.77 -15.04
N VAL A 571 26.81 -1.98 -15.60
CA VAL A 571 28.05 -2.74 -15.82
C VAL A 571 29.01 -2.01 -16.75
N LYS A 572 28.52 -1.38 -17.83
CA LYS A 572 29.40 -0.60 -18.72
C LYS A 572 29.76 0.75 -18.11
N GLU A 573 28.82 1.46 -17.48
CA GLU A 573 29.09 2.74 -16.81
C GLU A 573 30.11 2.63 -15.67
N GLY A 574 30.13 1.51 -14.96
CA GLY A 574 31.11 1.23 -13.91
C GLY A 574 32.56 1.17 -14.41
N LYS A 575 32.79 1.03 -15.73
CA LYS A 575 34.13 1.09 -16.33
C LYS A 575 34.65 2.52 -16.52
N SER A 576 33.76 3.52 -16.51
CA SER A 576 34.15 4.93 -16.53
C SER A 576 34.71 5.31 -15.16
N GLY A 577 35.86 5.99 -15.14
CA GLY A 577 36.46 6.48 -13.90
C GLY A 577 35.56 7.46 -13.15
N GLU A 578 35.64 7.46 -11.82
CA GLU A 578 34.79 8.27 -10.94
C GLU A 578 34.82 9.77 -11.27
N GLY A 579 36.01 10.34 -11.51
CA GLY A 579 36.16 11.75 -11.87
C GLY A 579 35.42 12.14 -13.17
N LYS A 580 35.24 11.22 -14.12
CA LYS A 580 34.43 11.49 -15.32
C LYS A 580 32.93 11.48 -15.01
N HIS A 581 32.48 10.64 -14.09
CA HIS A 581 31.09 10.67 -13.60
C HIS A 581 30.80 11.99 -12.90
N GLU A 582 31.73 12.49 -12.10
CA GLU A 582 31.65 13.80 -11.45
C GLU A 582 31.61 14.95 -12.47
N GLU A 583 32.50 14.92 -13.48
CA GLU A 583 32.52 15.94 -14.53
C GLU A 583 31.19 15.99 -15.32
N ARG A 584 30.65 14.81 -15.68
CA ARG A 584 29.32 14.69 -16.30
C ARG A 584 28.23 15.22 -15.39
N SER A 585 28.29 14.91 -14.09
CA SER A 585 27.33 15.38 -13.08
C SER A 585 27.31 16.90 -12.96
N VAL A 586 28.47 17.54 -12.84
CA VAL A 586 28.61 19.01 -12.73
C VAL A 586 28.05 19.69 -13.98
N LEU A 587 28.37 19.16 -15.16
CA LEU A 587 27.90 19.74 -16.41
C LEU A 587 26.39 19.54 -16.60
N ALA A 588 25.83 18.38 -16.22
CA ALA A 588 24.41 18.13 -16.23
C ALA A 588 23.65 19.09 -15.29
N ASP A 589 24.16 19.35 -14.08
CA ASP A 589 23.56 20.30 -13.14
C ASP A 589 23.59 21.73 -13.70
N LYS A 590 24.72 22.13 -14.31
CA LYS A 590 24.83 23.43 -14.98
C LYS A 590 23.80 23.59 -16.09
N ILE A 591 23.58 22.54 -16.91
CA ILE A 591 22.56 22.55 -17.95
C ILE A 591 21.17 22.64 -17.33
N LYS A 592 20.88 21.86 -16.28
CA LYS A 592 19.59 21.89 -15.56
C LYS A 592 19.28 23.30 -15.04
N SER A 593 20.24 23.95 -14.39
CA SER A 593 20.09 25.35 -13.95
C SER A 593 19.83 26.30 -15.12
N GLU A 594 20.45 26.08 -16.28
CA GLU A 594 20.25 26.92 -17.46
C GLU A 594 18.88 26.70 -18.10
N VAL A 595 18.34 25.48 -18.03
CA VAL A 595 17.01 25.10 -18.53
C VAL A 595 15.89 25.65 -17.64
N MET A 596 16.08 25.69 -16.31
CA MET A 596 15.06 26.09 -15.34
C MET A 596 14.82 27.61 -15.22
N LYS A 597 15.65 28.48 -15.83
CA LYS A 597 15.41 29.94 -15.85
C LYS A 597 14.15 30.28 -16.70
N SER A 598 13.61 31.49 -16.56
CA SER A 598 12.30 31.99 -17.07
C SER A 598 11.72 31.38 -18.37
N SER A 599 10.38 31.42 -18.46
CA SER A 599 9.54 30.84 -19.52
C SER A 599 9.74 31.42 -20.92
N ASN A 600 10.17 32.68 -21.06
CA ASN A 600 10.47 33.25 -22.38
C ASN A 600 11.93 32.97 -22.76
N VAL A 601 12.15 31.88 -23.50
CA VAL A 601 13.50 31.39 -23.84
C VAL A 601 13.98 32.04 -25.14
N SER A 602 15.10 32.74 -25.13
CA SER A 602 15.70 33.33 -26.35
C SER A 602 16.46 32.28 -27.18
N ILE A 603 16.63 32.51 -28.49
CA ILE A 603 17.43 31.64 -29.36
C ILE A 603 18.90 31.56 -28.90
N ALA A 604 19.44 32.63 -28.32
CA ALA A 604 20.79 32.65 -27.76
C ALA A 604 20.92 31.67 -26.58
N ARG A 605 19.87 31.55 -25.75
CA ARG A 605 19.84 30.59 -24.64
C ARG A 605 19.73 29.16 -25.13
N ILE A 606 18.93 28.90 -26.16
CA ILE A 606 18.88 27.58 -26.81
C ILE A 606 20.28 27.17 -27.29
N ARG A 607 20.96 28.05 -28.04
CA ARG A 607 22.33 27.82 -28.51
C ARG A 607 23.35 27.63 -27.38
N ASN A 608 23.17 28.30 -26.24
CA ASN A 608 24.00 28.09 -25.06
C ASN A 608 23.81 26.67 -24.50
N VAL A 609 22.57 26.22 -24.35
CA VAL A 609 22.26 24.85 -23.90
C VAL A 609 22.79 23.81 -24.88
N GLU A 610 22.65 24.01 -26.19
CA GLU A 610 23.26 23.14 -27.22
C GLU A 610 24.79 23.05 -27.08
N LYS A 611 25.46 24.18 -26.79
CA LYS A 611 26.90 24.21 -26.56
C LYS A 611 27.30 23.41 -25.32
N LEU A 612 26.55 23.54 -24.23
CA LEU A 612 26.79 22.77 -23.01
C LEU A 612 26.50 21.28 -23.22
N MET A 613 25.42 20.94 -23.93
CA MET A 613 25.05 19.56 -24.25
C MET A 613 26.12 18.88 -25.11
N ARG A 614 26.67 19.56 -26.13
CA ARG A 614 27.79 19.02 -26.93
C ARG A 614 29.04 18.74 -26.10
N LYS A 615 29.33 19.58 -25.10
CA LYS A 615 30.42 19.31 -24.15
C LYS A 615 30.14 18.06 -23.33
N LEU A 616 28.89 17.90 -22.86
CA LEU A 616 28.47 16.74 -22.08
C LEU A 616 28.50 15.46 -22.92
N GLU A 617 28.10 15.54 -24.19
CA GLU A 617 28.21 14.43 -25.13
C GLU A 617 29.67 14.00 -25.34
N GLY A 618 30.60 14.95 -25.42
CA GLY A 618 32.04 14.66 -25.51
C GLY A 618 32.63 13.92 -24.29
N LEU A 619 31.93 13.94 -23.15
CA LEU A 619 32.30 13.18 -21.95
C LEU A 619 31.72 11.76 -21.92
N HIS A 620 30.88 11.37 -22.88
CA HIS A 620 30.36 10.01 -22.99
C HIS A 620 31.30 9.17 -23.87
N GLU A 621 32.06 8.27 -23.25
CA GLU A 621 33.03 7.46 -23.98
C GLU A 621 32.38 6.50 -24.97
N LYS A 622 32.93 6.43 -26.18
CA LYS A 622 32.33 5.65 -27.28
C LYS A 622 32.27 4.16 -26.97
N ASP A 623 33.30 3.60 -26.35
CA ASP A 623 33.38 2.19 -25.93
C ASP A 623 32.34 1.81 -24.86
N ILE A 624 31.88 2.79 -24.07
CA ILE A 624 30.86 2.59 -23.04
C ILE A 624 29.45 2.82 -23.61
N TYR A 625 29.24 3.93 -24.32
CA TYR A 625 27.89 4.41 -24.67
C TYR A 625 27.48 4.22 -26.13
N ALA A 626 28.31 3.62 -27.01
CA ALA A 626 28.01 3.47 -28.45
C ALA A 626 26.68 2.74 -28.75
N ASP A 627 26.22 1.86 -27.86
CA ASP A 627 24.99 1.09 -28.05
C ASP A 627 24.06 1.14 -26.84
N LEU A 628 24.35 1.99 -25.85
CA LEU A 628 23.59 2.12 -24.61
C LEU A 628 22.91 3.49 -24.48
N PRO A 629 21.89 3.62 -23.61
CA PRO A 629 21.31 4.90 -23.25
C PRO A 629 22.34 5.89 -22.68
N ARG A 630 22.18 7.17 -23.02
CA ARG A 630 22.97 8.30 -22.52
C ARG A 630 22.08 9.19 -21.67
N LEU A 631 21.80 8.72 -20.46
CA LEU A 631 20.74 9.23 -19.59
C LEU A 631 20.82 10.75 -19.33
N LEU A 632 22.02 11.28 -19.11
CA LEU A 632 22.23 12.70 -18.80
C LEU A 632 21.99 13.64 -19.99
N LEU A 633 21.88 13.10 -21.21
CA LEU A 633 21.57 13.87 -22.42
C LEU A 633 20.07 13.92 -22.73
N ILE A 634 19.23 13.10 -22.07
CA ILE A 634 17.78 12.98 -22.36
C ILE A 634 17.06 14.31 -22.14
N HIS A 635 17.01 14.79 -20.90
CA HIS A 635 16.28 16.01 -20.54
C HIS A 635 16.75 17.26 -21.32
N PRO A 636 18.05 17.55 -21.47
CA PRO A 636 18.47 18.72 -22.26
C PRO A 636 18.14 18.57 -23.74
N CYS A 637 18.25 17.37 -24.32
CA CYS A 637 17.89 17.13 -25.72
C CYS A 637 16.37 17.32 -25.94
N PHE A 638 15.54 16.77 -25.04
CA PHE A 638 14.10 16.97 -25.05
C PHE A 638 13.72 18.45 -24.93
N TRP A 639 14.34 19.18 -23.99
CA TRP A 639 14.11 20.61 -23.85
C TRP A 639 14.45 21.38 -25.13
N ILE A 640 15.59 21.11 -25.77
CA ILE A 640 15.97 21.78 -27.02
C ILE A 640 14.96 21.46 -28.14
N MET A 641 14.56 20.19 -28.28
CA MET A 641 13.56 19.74 -29.26
C MET A 641 12.26 20.53 -29.12
N GLU A 642 11.70 20.62 -27.91
CA GLU A 642 10.46 21.35 -27.65
C GLU A 642 10.59 22.85 -27.96
N ARG A 643 11.75 23.47 -27.66
CA ARG A 643 11.98 24.88 -28.00
C ARG A 643 12.01 25.13 -29.52
N TYR A 644 12.53 24.19 -30.31
CA TYR A 644 12.47 24.30 -31.77
C TYR A 644 11.08 23.98 -32.33
N ARG A 645 10.35 23.04 -31.70
CA ARG A 645 8.96 22.71 -32.02
C ARG A 645 8.04 23.92 -31.85
N GLU A 646 8.15 24.63 -30.73
CA GLU A 646 7.42 25.90 -30.46
C GLU A 646 7.68 26.99 -31.52
N ARG A 647 8.78 26.89 -32.27
CA ARG A 647 9.18 27.86 -33.31
C ARG A 647 8.87 27.38 -34.72
N GLY A 648 8.35 26.16 -34.89
CA GLY A 648 8.10 25.56 -36.20
C GLY A 648 9.36 25.19 -36.98
N ASP A 649 10.52 25.04 -36.33
CA ASP A 649 11.76 24.63 -37.01
C ASP A 649 11.81 23.10 -37.15
N HIS A 650 11.11 22.59 -38.16
CA HIS A 650 10.95 21.16 -38.40
C HIS A 650 12.29 20.41 -38.62
N GLY A 651 13.29 21.08 -39.21
CA GLY A 651 14.61 20.49 -39.43
C GLY A 651 15.34 20.22 -38.10
N MET A 652 15.31 21.19 -37.19
CA MET A 652 15.90 21.05 -35.86
C MET A 652 15.10 20.11 -34.96
N VAL A 653 13.77 20.08 -35.09
CA VAL A 653 12.91 19.09 -34.42
C VAL A 653 13.32 17.66 -34.81
N LEU A 654 13.43 17.36 -36.10
CA LEU A 654 13.84 16.03 -36.57
C LEU A 654 15.24 15.65 -36.09
N LYS A 655 16.17 16.61 -36.07
CA LYS A 655 17.52 16.39 -35.55
C LYS A 655 17.49 15.98 -34.07
N TYR A 656 16.87 16.80 -33.22
CA TYR A 656 16.88 16.56 -31.78
C TYR A 656 15.96 15.42 -31.34
N ALA A 657 14.89 15.12 -32.07
CA ALA A 657 14.07 13.94 -31.82
C ALA A 657 14.86 12.64 -32.06
N ARG A 658 15.66 12.57 -33.14
CA ARG A 658 16.55 11.42 -33.39
C ARG A 658 17.65 11.30 -32.34
N GLU A 659 18.29 12.42 -31.97
CA GLU A 659 19.28 12.44 -30.89
C GLU A 659 18.66 11.98 -29.56
N LEU A 660 17.42 12.38 -29.27
CA LEU A 660 16.70 11.97 -28.07
C LEU A 660 16.41 10.47 -28.05
N LEU A 661 15.89 9.90 -29.15
CA LEU A 661 15.68 8.45 -29.27
C LEU A 661 17.00 7.67 -29.14
N ARG A 662 18.09 8.20 -29.70
CA ARG A 662 19.43 7.61 -29.52
C ARG A 662 19.87 7.65 -28.06
N ASN A 663 19.61 8.76 -27.35
CA ASN A 663 19.91 8.92 -25.93
C ASN A 663 19.09 7.97 -25.05
N PHE A 664 17.90 7.56 -25.50
CA PHE A 664 17.11 6.50 -24.87
C PHE A 664 17.58 5.08 -25.20
N GLY A 665 18.52 4.90 -26.14
CA GLY A 665 19.10 3.60 -26.46
C GLY A 665 18.50 2.87 -27.67
N TYR A 666 17.63 3.50 -28.47
CA TYR A 666 16.99 2.87 -29.63
C TYR A 666 17.91 2.62 -30.85
N GLY A 667 19.22 2.85 -30.73
CA GLY A 667 20.23 2.55 -31.76
C GLY A 667 20.56 3.71 -32.72
N GLU A 668 21.59 3.50 -33.56
CA GLU A 668 22.07 4.48 -34.56
C GLU A 668 21.42 4.31 -35.95
N GLU A 669 20.70 3.22 -36.20
CA GLU A 669 19.97 2.99 -37.47
C GLU A 669 18.88 4.04 -37.75
N LEU A 670 18.54 4.87 -36.76
CA LEU A 670 17.76 6.10 -36.92
C LEU A 670 18.42 7.18 -37.80
N VAL A 671 19.73 7.06 -38.07
CA VAL A 671 20.57 8.13 -38.63
C VAL A 671 20.92 7.92 -40.12
N GLY A 672 20.47 6.83 -40.75
CA GLY A 672 20.76 6.53 -42.15
C GLY A 672 19.54 6.11 -42.97
N GLY A 673 18.91 7.05 -43.66
CA GLY A 673 17.92 6.75 -44.71
C GLY A 673 16.47 6.63 -44.24
N GLU A 674 15.57 6.41 -45.18
CA GLU A 674 14.10 6.55 -45.10
C GLU A 674 13.38 5.51 -44.21
N ASN A 675 14.05 4.93 -43.21
CA ASN A 675 13.49 3.90 -42.34
C ASN A 675 13.54 4.28 -40.85
N LEU A 676 12.45 3.96 -40.13
CA LEU A 676 12.35 4.07 -38.68
C LEU A 676 12.65 2.70 -38.05
N GLY A 677 13.89 2.46 -37.64
CA GLY A 677 14.30 1.28 -36.87
C GLY A 677 14.49 1.64 -35.40
N LEU A 678 13.78 0.97 -34.48
CA LEU A 678 13.89 1.16 -33.03
C LEU A 678 14.34 -0.14 -32.35
N ASP A 679 15.52 -0.14 -31.74
CA ASP A 679 16.00 -1.29 -30.95
C ASP A 679 15.43 -1.28 -29.53
N TYR A 680 14.30 -1.96 -29.35
CA TYR A 680 13.63 -2.10 -28.06
C TYR A 680 14.41 -2.96 -27.04
N ARG A 681 15.48 -3.68 -27.44
CA ARG A 681 16.29 -4.45 -26.50
C ARG A 681 17.12 -3.57 -25.57
N LYS A 682 17.49 -2.38 -26.06
CA LYS A 682 18.34 -1.41 -25.35
C LYS A 682 17.63 -0.08 -25.11
N GLY A 683 16.56 0.17 -25.84
CA GLY A 683 15.70 1.34 -25.71
C GLY A 683 14.93 1.37 -24.39
N ILE A 684 14.92 2.52 -23.74
CA ILE A 684 14.05 2.79 -22.58
C ILE A 684 12.75 3.41 -23.10
N LEU A 685 11.64 2.74 -22.85
CA LEU A 685 10.30 3.21 -23.21
C LEU A 685 9.80 4.20 -22.16
N ASN A 686 9.61 5.45 -22.56
CA ASN A 686 9.16 6.54 -21.70
C ASN A 686 8.35 7.58 -22.50
N ILE A 687 7.69 8.50 -21.79
CA ILE A 687 6.84 9.56 -22.32
C ILE A 687 7.62 10.45 -23.30
N GLU A 688 8.85 10.85 -23.00
CA GLU A 688 9.63 11.74 -23.86
C GLU A 688 10.07 11.05 -25.15
N ALA A 689 10.29 9.73 -25.14
CA ALA A 689 10.57 8.96 -26.36
C ALA A 689 9.33 8.90 -27.27
N MET A 690 8.15 8.69 -26.68
CA MET A 690 6.88 8.77 -27.40
C MET A 690 6.64 10.18 -27.96
N GLN A 691 6.90 11.23 -27.18
CA GLN A 691 6.77 12.62 -27.63
C GLN A 691 7.77 12.97 -28.75
N ALA A 692 8.98 12.41 -28.74
CA ALA A 692 9.93 12.56 -29.83
C ALA A 692 9.36 12.02 -31.15
N LEU A 693 8.77 10.81 -31.12
CA LEU A 693 8.13 10.20 -32.29
C LEU A 693 6.93 11.03 -32.77
N ARG A 694 6.12 11.55 -31.86
CA ARG A 694 5.02 12.46 -32.18
C ARG A 694 5.53 13.75 -32.86
N ALA A 695 6.55 14.39 -32.30
CA ALA A 695 7.15 15.58 -32.87
C ALA A 695 7.78 15.31 -34.25
N MET A 696 8.34 14.12 -34.47
CA MET A 696 8.80 13.68 -35.80
C MET A 696 7.65 13.54 -36.79
N ALA A 697 6.54 12.93 -36.39
CA ALA A 697 5.35 12.80 -37.25
C ALA A 697 4.80 14.18 -37.65
N GLU A 698 4.67 15.11 -36.71
CA GLU A 698 4.27 16.49 -36.97
C GLU A 698 5.22 17.19 -37.95
N ALA A 699 6.53 17.07 -37.75
CA ALA A 699 7.52 17.66 -38.64
C ALA A 699 7.48 17.07 -40.06
N TYR A 700 7.37 15.74 -40.20
CA TYR A 700 7.25 15.09 -41.50
C TYR A 700 5.96 15.48 -42.22
N ARG A 701 4.84 15.62 -41.49
CA ARG A 701 3.57 16.09 -42.05
C ARG A 701 3.69 17.48 -42.67
N SER A 702 4.40 18.40 -42.00
CA SER A 702 4.67 19.75 -42.52
C SER A 702 5.61 19.78 -43.72
N MET A 703 6.46 18.77 -43.92
CA MET A 703 7.40 18.68 -45.05
C MET A 703 6.76 18.19 -46.35
N GLY A 704 5.46 17.82 -46.33
CA GLY A 704 4.70 17.46 -47.53
C GLY A 704 4.55 15.95 -47.76
N PRO A 705 3.82 15.56 -48.81
CA PRO A 705 3.35 14.19 -49.02
C PRO A 705 4.47 13.16 -49.25
N GLU A 706 5.65 13.59 -49.70
CA GLU A 706 6.83 12.72 -49.88
C GLU A 706 7.33 12.10 -48.58
N LYS A 707 6.97 12.68 -47.42
CA LYS A 707 7.34 12.16 -46.09
C LYS A 707 6.21 11.43 -45.38
N LYS A 708 5.11 11.14 -46.08
CA LYS A 708 3.93 10.48 -45.49
C LYS A 708 4.25 9.13 -44.85
N GLU A 709 5.02 8.27 -45.51
CA GLU A 709 5.36 6.96 -44.95
C GLU A 709 6.11 7.06 -43.61
N LEU A 710 7.04 8.02 -43.50
CA LEU A 710 7.77 8.28 -42.26
C LEU A 710 6.87 8.90 -41.19
N CYS A 711 5.96 9.79 -41.56
CA CYS A 711 4.93 10.32 -40.67
C CYS A 711 4.10 9.18 -40.07
N ASP A 712 3.56 8.29 -40.92
CA ASP A 712 2.70 7.18 -40.52
C ASP A 712 3.45 6.19 -39.60
N LYS A 713 4.73 5.86 -39.93
CA LYS A 713 5.59 5.01 -39.08
C LYS A 713 5.85 5.62 -37.70
N CYS A 714 6.15 6.93 -37.63
CA CYS A 714 6.39 7.62 -36.36
C CYS A 714 5.12 7.68 -35.51
N GLU A 715 3.98 7.98 -36.13
CA GLU A 715 2.69 8.04 -35.46
C GLU A 715 2.27 6.67 -34.91
N LEU A 716 2.43 5.60 -35.69
CA LEU A 716 2.17 4.24 -35.25
C LEU A 716 3.04 3.85 -34.05
N ALA A 717 4.35 4.09 -34.13
CA ALA A 717 5.27 3.78 -33.03
C ALA A 717 4.94 4.60 -31.76
N ALA A 718 4.55 5.86 -31.90
CA ALA A 718 4.13 6.70 -30.79
C ALA A 718 2.83 6.19 -30.13
N LYS A 719 1.84 5.77 -30.94
CA LYS A 719 0.59 5.15 -30.45
C LYS A 719 0.86 3.85 -29.70
N GLU A 720 1.72 2.97 -30.23
CA GLU A 720 2.13 1.73 -29.55
C GLU A 720 2.81 2.03 -28.20
N MET A 721 3.74 2.98 -28.14
CA MET A 721 4.37 3.39 -26.88
C MET A 721 3.36 3.96 -25.89
N LEU A 722 2.38 4.74 -26.38
CA LEU A 722 1.36 5.33 -25.53
C LEU A 722 0.51 4.23 -24.85
N VAL A 723 0.05 3.23 -25.59
CA VAL A 723 -0.68 2.07 -25.05
C VAL A 723 0.14 1.36 -23.97
N ILE A 724 1.44 1.17 -24.21
CA ILE A 724 2.34 0.52 -23.26
C ILE A 724 2.49 1.35 -21.97
N LEU A 725 2.62 2.67 -22.09
CA LEU A 725 2.80 3.59 -20.96
C LEU A 725 1.54 3.82 -20.13
N THR A 726 0.36 3.80 -20.75
CA THR A 726 -0.93 3.97 -20.07
C THR A 726 -1.52 2.65 -19.62
N GLY A 727 -1.11 1.53 -20.22
CA GLY A 727 -1.66 0.20 -20.01
C GLY A 727 -2.92 -0.08 -20.82
N SER A 728 -3.49 0.91 -21.52
CA SER A 728 -4.72 0.77 -22.30
C SER A 728 -4.72 1.60 -23.59
N GLU A 729 -5.50 1.16 -24.55
CA GLU A 729 -5.81 1.83 -25.81
C GLU A 729 -6.78 3.02 -25.69
N VAL A 730 -7.41 3.20 -24.54
CA VAL A 730 -8.38 4.27 -24.29
C VAL A 730 -7.71 5.64 -24.33
N GLY A 731 -8.30 6.59 -25.07
CA GLY A 731 -7.78 7.96 -25.16
C GLY A 731 -6.59 8.12 -26.12
N VAL A 732 -6.14 7.04 -26.79
CA VAL A 732 -5.01 7.10 -27.71
C VAL A 732 -5.37 7.92 -28.93
N GLU A 733 -6.45 7.61 -29.63
CA GLU A 733 -6.81 8.29 -30.87
C GLU A 733 -7.10 9.78 -30.67
N GLU A 734 -7.82 10.16 -29.61
CA GLU A 734 -8.15 11.55 -29.29
C GLU A 734 -6.89 12.42 -29.12
N ARG A 735 -5.82 11.84 -28.56
CA ARG A 735 -4.54 12.53 -28.35
C ARG A 735 -3.71 12.74 -29.62
N PHE A 736 -3.98 11.96 -30.66
CA PHE A 736 -3.36 12.14 -31.98
C PHE A 736 -4.28 12.88 -32.97
N GLN A 737 -5.58 13.00 -32.68
CA GLN A 737 -6.55 13.74 -33.50
C GLN A 737 -6.61 15.25 -33.21
N SER A 738 -6.12 15.71 -32.05
CA SER A 738 -6.24 17.10 -31.56
C SER A 738 -5.36 18.15 -32.28
N GLU A 739 -4.72 17.80 -33.40
CA GLU A 739 -3.88 18.70 -34.20
C GLU A 739 -4.18 18.63 -35.72
N LYS A 740 -5.45 18.41 -36.09
CA LYS A 740 -5.91 18.57 -37.48
C LYS A 740 -6.40 19.98 -37.76
#